data_AF-Q3K8U9-F1
#
_entry.id   AF-Q3K8U9-F1
#
_cell.length_a   1.000
_cell.length_b   1.000
_cell.length_c   1.000
_cell.angle_alpha   90.00
_cell.angle_beta   90.00
_cell.angle_gamma   90.00
#
_symmetry.space_group_name_H-M   'P 1'
#
loop_
_entity.id
_entity.type
_entity.pdbx_description
1 polymer ?
#
loop_
_entity_poly.entity_id
_entity_poly.type
_entity_poly.pdbx_seq_one_letter_code
_entity_poly.pdbx_strand_id
1 'polypeptide(L)'
;MTLENEVVNVDLGCGKRKQEGFFGIDRFPMPEVDMLADIDLGIPLQDDSVDMLFSSHFLEHARDLMFTMREIYRVCKHGAQVCIIAPYNEQKLNIANPYHITIFNEHTPRFWTDHTETPVDEADYADPVKRPWGLSKSDNSNPGLDIRLINMEFFYFPEYLHLPLEQKRKFRNERFNVCDQIMYQLIVWKGDECSPGVSYEDHVSAFKPYEPHYIRHLKMHEQNEIIQKFTQSEAALRQRIEGLKTELAQATNAAQAAAAEQSTAAAAAQALAAQAAAAASAITTDTLLERRINELTEDRALTDRLLHEARADNHQLRLQVMSAYEKAEALSAQIHEGKTRLMKSQLEQEQLSEQINRLSEQNAKLESDNVDALLLVNELHERLAEAQSNTSAAHQALLDQTQENKELRSRLEVSAIANAKVALVKAELVAANGIIDWYRAKEETWNIEQHRLQQDVINAQQATKKAALTQSPLAQEVQHLNLALSTAKSQASQSRHEALQVIDSLQSEVREYRSSRSLQLVSLYKSKSSLWNSISPAFTPLRSFTEKHLLKTSRPVLTLGDDLRNVPYREYLMPLRQENLGGVLLAVRPLMRGQLGLLGVEIVSSNDEVVAHVVLPLADIDPEVPTRFELPTAATLDANWYLRVFVRDSDVPVALYEVSQYSIMKKRTKYFPFAALQ
;
A
#
# COMPACT_ATOMS: atom_id res chain seq x y z
N MET A 1 46.73 30.75 -44.17
CA MET A 1 46.48 29.64 -43.24
C MET A 1 46.22 30.26 -41.89
N THR A 2 45.01 30.73 -41.67
CA THR A 2 44.51 31.20 -40.38
C THR A 2 44.27 29.97 -39.51
N LEU A 3 44.69 30.01 -38.25
CA LEU A 3 44.33 28.97 -37.29
C LEU A 3 42.82 28.98 -37.12
N GLU A 4 42.20 27.81 -37.24
CA GLU A 4 40.78 27.61 -36.98
C GLU A 4 40.54 27.71 -35.46
N ASN A 5 39.34 28.13 -35.05
CA ASN A 5 38.98 28.18 -33.63
C ASN A 5 38.92 26.75 -33.08
N GLU A 6 39.97 26.36 -32.35
CA GLU A 6 40.04 25.06 -31.68
C GLU A 6 38.96 24.98 -30.59
N VAL A 7 38.16 23.90 -30.61
CA VAL A 7 37.01 23.73 -29.72
C VAL A 7 37.49 23.33 -28.33
N VAL A 8 37.18 24.15 -27.33
CA VAL A 8 37.64 24.00 -25.96
C VAL A 8 36.63 23.18 -25.16
N ASN A 9 36.94 21.89 -24.97
CA ASN A 9 36.21 20.95 -24.12
C ASN A 9 36.86 20.88 -22.73
N VAL A 10 36.09 21.02 -21.65
CA VAL A 10 36.59 20.98 -20.25
C VAL A 10 35.87 19.93 -19.42
N ASP A 11 36.62 19.10 -18.70
CA ASP A 11 36.10 18.06 -17.78
C ASP A 11 36.38 18.49 -16.34
N LEU A 12 35.33 18.92 -15.64
CA LEU A 12 35.37 19.55 -14.32
C LEU A 12 35.10 18.51 -13.23
N GLY A 13 36.11 18.22 -12.40
CA GLY A 13 36.08 17.09 -11.45
C GLY A 13 36.51 15.76 -12.08
N CYS A 14 37.31 15.80 -13.15
CA CYS A 14 37.68 14.64 -13.99
C CYS A 14 38.34 13.45 -13.25
N GLY A 15 38.97 13.69 -12.10
CA GLY A 15 39.57 12.69 -11.22
C GLY A 15 40.50 11.67 -11.88
N LYS A 16 40.03 10.41 -11.97
CA LYS A 16 40.74 9.28 -12.60
C LYS A 16 40.08 8.81 -13.90
N ARG A 17 39.12 9.58 -14.43
CA ARG A 17 38.25 9.18 -15.54
C ARG A 17 37.97 10.37 -16.47
N LYS A 18 39.00 11.19 -16.73
CA LYS A 18 38.93 12.28 -17.69
C LYS A 18 38.41 11.77 -19.05
N GLN A 19 37.48 12.50 -19.65
CA GLN A 19 36.96 12.15 -20.97
C GLN A 19 38.01 12.37 -22.06
N GLU A 20 38.00 11.50 -23.07
CA GLU A 20 38.89 11.61 -24.22
C GLU A 20 38.58 12.89 -25.02
N GLY A 21 39.60 13.70 -25.28
CA GLY A 21 39.46 14.99 -25.97
C GLY A 21 38.98 16.16 -25.10
N PHE A 22 39.03 16.03 -23.77
CA PHE A 22 38.69 17.08 -22.80
C PHE A 22 39.92 17.50 -21.98
N PHE A 23 39.98 18.78 -21.60
CA PHE A 23 40.95 19.33 -20.66
C PHE A 23 40.45 19.16 -19.22
N GLY A 24 41.14 18.35 -18.43
CA GLY A 24 40.69 17.89 -17.11
C GLY A 24 41.18 18.77 -15.97
N ILE A 25 40.24 19.25 -15.14
CA ILE A 25 40.50 20.06 -13.96
C ILE A 25 40.02 19.31 -12.71
N ASP A 26 40.87 19.20 -11.68
CA ASP A 26 40.55 18.58 -10.38
C ASP A 26 41.37 19.24 -9.26
N ARG A 27 40.91 19.14 -8.01
CA ARG A 27 41.63 19.63 -6.82
C ARG A 27 42.68 18.65 -6.28
N PHE A 28 42.67 17.41 -6.75
CA PHE A 28 43.60 16.36 -6.35
C PHE A 28 44.61 16.05 -7.47
N PRO A 29 45.92 15.94 -7.17
CA PRO A 29 46.93 15.61 -8.17
C PRO A 29 46.85 14.14 -8.57
N MET A 30 46.14 13.85 -9.67
CA MET A 30 45.98 12.52 -10.25
C MET A 30 46.55 12.48 -11.68
N PRO A 31 47.02 11.33 -12.20
CA PRO A 31 47.79 11.28 -13.45
C PRO A 31 47.06 11.80 -14.71
N GLU A 32 45.73 11.75 -14.70
CA GLU A 32 44.90 12.20 -15.83
C GLU A 32 44.57 13.71 -15.78
N VAL A 33 44.87 14.40 -14.67
CA VAL A 33 44.47 15.80 -14.44
C VAL A 33 45.44 16.76 -15.12
N ASP A 34 44.96 17.57 -16.05
CA ASP A 34 45.78 18.55 -16.78
C ASP A 34 46.02 19.83 -15.96
N MET A 35 45.07 20.19 -15.09
CA MET A 35 45.16 21.37 -14.22
C MET A 35 44.69 21.08 -12.79
N LEU A 36 45.59 21.31 -11.84
CA LEU A 36 45.31 21.22 -10.40
C LEU A 36 44.68 22.52 -9.89
N ALA A 37 43.37 22.51 -9.56
CA ALA A 37 42.65 23.68 -9.06
C ALA A 37 41.49 23.29 -8.10
N ASP A 38 41.31 24.04 -7.01
CA ASP A 38 40.16 23.87 -6.11
C ASP A 38 39.00 24.76 -6.58
N ILE A 39 37.98 24.12 -7.16
CA ILE A 39 36.84 24.80 -7.81
C ILE A 39 35.96 25.57 -6.81
N ASP A 40 36.00 25.22 -5.52
CA ASP A 40 35.40 26.02 -4.43
C ASP A 40 36.03 27.44 -4.34
N LEU A 41 37.16 27.70 -5.01
CA LEU A 41 37.84 29.01 -5.10
C LEU A 41 37.68 29.71 -6.46
N GLY A 42 37.00 29.07 -7.41
CA GLY A 42 36.79 29.55 -8.78
C GLY A 42 37.41 28.65 -9.86
N ILE A 43 36.95 28.79 -11.10
CA ILE A 43 37.49 28.06 -12.25
C ILE A 43 38.59 28.93 -12.90
N PRO A 44 39.88 28.54 -12.89
CA PRO A 44 40.99 29.37 -13.37
C PRO A 44 41.13 29.39 -14.91
N LEU A 45 40.01 29.51 -15.61
CA LEU A 45 39.92 29.73 -17.06
C LEU A 45 39.41 31.15 -17.35
N GLN A 46 39.63 31.61 -18.57
CA GLN A 46 39.14 32.91 -19.04
C GLN A 46 37.63 32.88 -19.26
N ASP A 47 36.99 34.04 -19.10
CA ASP A 47 35.59 34.27 -19.47
C ASP A 47 35.39 33.96 -20.96
N ASP A 48 34.26 33.35 -21.32
CA ASP A 48 33.91 32.99 -22.71
C ASP A 48 34.98 32.18 -23.48
N SER A 49 35.70 31.29 -22.78
CA SER A 49 36.75 30.44 -23.37
C SER A 49 36.30 29.02 -23.71
N VAL A 50 35.31 28.46 -23.00
CA VAL A 50 34.90 27.04 -23.09
C VAL A 50 33.68 26.88 -24.01
N ASP A 51 33.75 25.98 -24.99
CA ASP A 51 32.65 25.63 -25.90
C ASP A 51 31.77 24.50 -25.35
N MET A 52 32.38 23.58 -24.60
CA MET A 52 31.74 22.41 -24.02
C MET A 52 32.30 22.13 -22.61
N LEU A 53 31.44 22.07 -21.60
CA LEU A 53 31.82 21.68 -20.24
C LEU A 53 31.10 20.39 -19.84
N PHE A 54 31.89 19.41 -19.39
CA PHE A 54 31.42 18.16 -18.79
C PHE A 54 31.74 18.15 -17.29
N SER A 55 30.87 17.54 -16.50
CA SER A 55 31.06 17.27 -15.08
C SER A 55 30.29 16.02 -14.68
N SER A 56 30.93 15.04 -14.05
CA SER A 56 30.28 13.80 -13.64
C SER A 56 30.73 13.33 -12.26
N HIS A 57 29.75 13.15 -11.36
CA HIS A 57 29.95 12.75 -9.96
C HIS A 57 30.96 13.67 -9.23
N PHE A 58 30.64 14.96 -9.22
CA PHE A 58 31.47 16.05 -8.70
C PHE A 58 30.65 17.16 -8.03
N LEU A 59 29.63 17.71 -8.70
CA LEU A 59 28.90 18.90 -8.20
C LEU A 59 28.08 18.64 -6.93
N GLU A 60 27.76 17.39 -6.62
CA GLU A 60 27.18 16.99 -5.33
C GLU A 60 28.14 17.26 -4.15
N HIS A 61 29.45 17.40 -4.42
CA HIS A 61 30.49 17.73 -3.45
C HIS A 61 30.82 19.24 -3.41
N ALA A 62 30.21 20.08 -4.25
CA ALA A 62 30.44 21.53 -4.26
C ALA A 62 29.87 22.18 -2.99
N ARG A 63 30.62 23.12 -2.39
CA ARG A 63 30.19 23.79 -1.13
C ARG A 63 29.17 24.90 -1.34
N ASP A 64 29.27 25.63 -2.44
CA ASP A 64 28.25 26.56 -2.93
C ASP A 64 28.02 26.25 -4.41
N LEU A 65 27.01 25.43 -4.70
CA LEU A 65 26.60 25.10 -6.06
C LEU A 65 26.35 26.37 -6.89
N MET A 66 25.74 27.41 -6.33
CA MET A 66 25.41 28.61 -7.08
C MET A 66 26.65 29.43 -7.42
N PHE A 67 27.71 29.38 -6.60
CA PHE A 67 29.03 29.88 -6.98
C PHE A 67 29.65 29.04 -8.11
N THR A 68 29.66 27.72 -7.98
CA THR A 68 30.22 26.85 -9.03
C THR A 68 29.48 27.01 -10.37
N MET A 69 28.15 27.14 -10.36
CA MET A 69 27.35 27.39 -11.57
C MET A 69 27.55 28.80 -12.14
N ARG A 70 27.81 29.83 -11.31
CA ARG A 70 28.26 31.17 -11.81
C ARG A 70 29.61 31.08 -12.52
N GLU A 71 30.53 30.29 -11.98
CA GLU A 71 31.86 30.12 -12.58
C GLU A 71 31.80 29.32 -13.88
N ILE A 72 30.98 28.27 -13.95
CA ILE A 72 30.66 27.56 -15.20
C ILE A 72 30.08 28.54 -16.23
N TYR A 73 29.08 29.34 -15.85
CA TYR A 73 28.47 30.36 -16.71
C TYR A 73 29.48 31.41 -17.21
N ARG A 74 30.44 31.82 -16.36
CA ARG A 74 31.50 32.77 -16.73
C ARG A 74 32.43 32.20 -17.80
N VAL A 75 33.01 31.02 -17.55
CA VAL A 75 34.04 30.44 -18.45
C VAL A 75 33.47 29.88 -19.75
N CYS A 76 32.22 29.42 -19.75
CA CYS A 76 31.53 28.96 -20.94
C CYS A 76 31.11 30.12 -21.86
N LYS A 77 31.17 29.91 -23.17
CA LYS A 77 30.71 30.84 -24.21
C LYS A 77 29.19 30.95 -24.23
N HIS A 78 28.66 32.02 -24.83
CA HIS A 78 27.26 32.01 -25.28
C HIS A 78 27.02 30.83 -26.24
N GLY A 79 25.93 30.08 -26.03
CA GLY A 79 25.60 28.88 -26.81
C GLY A 79 26.43 27.64 -26.45
N ALA A 80 27.37 27.74 -25.49
CA ALA A 80 28.15 26.60 -25.04
C ALA A 80 27.28 25.52 -24.40
N GLN A 81 27.66 24.26 -24.62
CA GLN A 81 27.00 23.10 -24.05
C GLN A 81 27.56 22.80 -22.66
N VAL A 82 26.67 22.43 -21.74
CA VAL A 82 27.04 21.95 -20.40
C VAL A 82 26.34 20.61 -20.15
N CYS A 83 27.12 19.56 -19.91
CA CYS A 83 26.62 18.22 -19.58
C CYS A 83 27.01 17.87 -18.14
N ILE A 84 26.00 17.74 -17.27
CA ILE A 84 26.18 17.43 -15.84
C ILE A 84 25.57 16.07 -15.57
N ILE A 85 26.33 15.17 -14.93
CA ILE A 85 25.85 13.89 -14.41
C ILE A 85 26.06 13.86 -12.91
N ALA A 86 25.00 13.56 -12.16
CA ALA A 86 25.02 13.55 -10.70
C ALA A 86 24.25 12.36 -10.11
N PRO A 87 24.59 11.91 -8.88
CA PRO A 87 23.81 10.93 -8.15
C PRO A 87 22.39 11.44 -7.86
N TYR A 88 21.36 10.62 -8.10
CA TYR A 88 19.96 11.03 -7.96
C TYR A 88 19.56 11.15 -6.48
N ASN A 89 18.77 12.18 -6.14
CA ASN A 89 18.44 12.51 -4.76
C ASN A 89 17.73 11.37 -3.99
N GLU A 90 16.79 10.64 -4.60
CA GLU A 90 15.98 9.63 -3.89
C GLU A 90 16.67 8.26 -3.76
N GLN A 91 17.99 8.18 -3.90
CA GLN A 91 18.77 7.00 -3.55
C GLN A 91 19.20 7.09 -2.07
N LYS A 92 18.84 6.09 -1.26
CA LYS A 92 19.14 6.07 0.19
C LYS A 92 20.64 6.14 0.51
N LEU A 93 21.49 5.68 -0.41
CA LEU A 93 22.95 5.79 -0.28
C LEU A 93 23.41 7.25 -0.38
N ASN A 94 22.86 8.02 -1.32
CA ASN A 94 23.22 9.41 -1.56
C ASN A 94 22.75 10.30 -0.39
N ILE A 95 21.53 10.07 0.10
CA ILE A 95 20.97 10.74 1.29
C ILE A 95 21.80 10.45 2.55
N ALA A 96 22.38 9.25 2.65
CA ALA A 96 23.22 8.84 3.77
C ALA A 96 24.70 9.23 3.62
N ASN A 97 25.12 9.78 2.47
CA ASN A 97 26.51 10.12 2.22
C ASN A 97 26.85 11.52 2.77
N PRO A 98 27.65 11.64 3.85
CA PRO A 98 27.98 12.94 4.43
C PRO A 98 28.87 13.82 3.54
N TYR A 99 29.34 13.29 2.41
CA TYR A 99 30.10 14.04 1.41
C TYR A 99 29.21 14.62 0.29
N HIS A 100 27.92 14.24 0.20
CA HIS A 100 26.97 14.88 -0.72
C HIS A 100 26.38 16.10 -0.01
N ILE A 101 26.94 17.28 -0.31
CA ILE A 101 26.50 18.58 0.22
C ILE A 101 25.31 19.10 -0.59
N THR A 102 25.35 18.87 -1.90
CA THR A 102 24.41 19.38 -2.90
C THR A 102 23.57 18.24 -3.48
N ILE A 103 22.30 18.53 -3.79
CA ILE A 103 21.28 17.52 -4.15
C ILE A 103 20.78 17.73 -5.58
N PHE A 104 20.71 16.66 -6.37
CA PHE A 104 20.33 16.68 -7.79
C PHE A 104 19.07 15.87 -8.09
N ASN A 105 18.08 16.52 -8.71
CA ASN A 105 16.85 15.92 -9.24
C ASN A 105 16.30 16.75 -10.43
N GLU A 106 15.13 16.39 -10.93
CA GLU A 106 14.39 17.06 -12.01
C GLU A 106 14.11 18.56 -11.80
N HIS A 107 14.21 19.08 -10.58
CA HIS A 107 13.99 20.49 -10.27
C HIS A 107 15.28 21.29 -10.11
N THR A 108 16.44 20.67 -9.90
CA THR A 108 17.71 21.41 -9.66
C THR A 108 18.04 22.42 -10.77
N PRO A 109 17.91 22.11 -12.08
CA PRO A 109 18.24 23.07 -13.14
C PRO A 109 17.31 24.29 -13.22
N ARG A 110 16.10 24.22 -12.62
CA ARG A 110 15.14 25.33 -12.61
C ARG A 110 15.72 26.57 -11.92
N PHE A 111 16.65 26.40 -10.98
CA PHE A 111 17.26 27.51 -10.24
C PHE A 111 18.41 28.20 -11.00
N TRP A 112 18.77 27.71 -12.20
CA TRP A 112 19.84 28.28 -13.03
C TRP A 112 19.33 29.16 -14.18
N THR A 113 18.01 29.32 -14.33
CA THR A 113 17.39 30.20 -15.31
C THR A 113 16.08 30.79 -14.78
N ASP A 114 15.68 31.97 -15.27
CA ASP A 114 14.31 32.50 -15.11
C ASP A 114 13.46 32.34 -16.38
N HIS A 115 14.02 31.74 -17.45
CA HIS A 115 13.29 31.43 -18.67
C HIS A 115 12.12 30.48 -18.37
N THR A 116 10.94 30.83 -18.87
CA THR A 116 9.67 30.27 -18.40
C THR A 116 9.37 28.87 -18.89
N GLU A 117 10.11 28.37 -19.88
CA GLU A 117 9.83 27.14 -20.63
C GLU A 117 11.05 26.21 -20.73
N THR A 118 10.82 24.95 -21.10
CA THR A 118 11.84 23.95 -21.43
C THR A 118 11.28 22.97 -22.47
N PRO A 119 12.10 22.43 -23.39
CA PRO A 119 11.68 21.36 -24.30
C PRO A 119 11.48 19.98 -23.62
N VAL A 120 11.72 19.85 -22.31
CA VAL A 120 11.47 18.61 -21.56
C VAL A 120 9.97 18.39 -21.32
N ASP A 121 9.54 17.12 -21.29
CA ASP A 121 8.17 16.72 -20.97
C ASP A 121 7.77 17.06 -19.51
N GLU A 122 6.65 17.78 -19.32
CA GLU A 122 6.12 18.17 -18.01
C GLU A 122 5.91 16.95 -17.07
N ALA A 123 5.67 15.76 -17.62
CA ALA A 123 5.54 14.53 -16.85
C ALA A 123 6.86 14.01 -16.23
N ASP A 124 8.04 14.51 -16.64
CA ASP A 124 9.32 14.21 -15.99
C ASP A 124 9.70 15.19 -14.87
N TYR A 125 9.03 16.35 -14.77
CA TYR A 125 9.23 17.33 -13.69
C TYR A 125 7.91 17.76 -13.02
N ALA A 126 6.95 16.84 -12.91
CA ALA A 126 5.59 17.10 -12.46
C ALA A 126 5.50 17.79 -11.08
N ASP A 127 5.21 19.09 -11.10
CA ASP A 127 5.11 19.95 -9.91
C ASP A 127 3.65 20.03 -9.40
N PRO A 128 3.35 19.68 -8.13
CA PRO A 128 1.99 19.77 -7.57
C PRO A 128 1.40 21.18 -7.56
N VAL A 129 2.21 22.23 -7.77
CA VAL A 129 1.76 23.60 -8.00
C VAL A 129 2.32 24.06 -9.34
N LYS A 130 1.45 24.28 -10.34
CA LYS A 130 1.91 24.69 -11.68
C LYS A 130 2.61 26.05 -11.61
N ARG A 131 3.92 26.03 -11.88
CA ARG A 131 4.85 27.17 -11.92
C ARG A 131 5.48 27.24 -13.31
N PRO A 132 6.07 28.38 -13.73
CA PRO A 132 6.99 28.40 -14.87
C PRO A 132 8.17 27.44 -14.64
N TRP A 133 8.88 27.10 -15.71
CA TRP A 133 10.10 26.29 -15.63
C TRP A 133 11.15 26.95 -14.74
N GLY A 134 11.64 28.13 -15.15
CA GLY A 134 12.65 28.90 -14.44
C GLY A 134 12.18 29.41 -13.07
N LEU A 135 13.06 29.24 -12.08
CA LEU A 135 12.87 29.60 -10.67
C LEU A 135 14.06 30.40 -10.10
N SER A 136 15.07 30.78 -10.90
CA SER A 136 16.29 31.46 -10.40
C SER A 136 16.03 32.76 -9.62
N LYS A 137 14.85 33.38 -9.82
CA LYS A 137 14.39 34.61 -9.17
C LYS A 137 13.39 34.39 -8.01
N SER A 138 13.12 33.15 -7.61
CA SER A 138 11.99 32.83 -6.71
C SER A 138 12.12 33.38 -5.27
N ASP A 139 13.33 33.72 -4.81
CA ASP A 139 13.58 34.30 -3.48
C ASP A 139 14.00 35.78 -3.54
N ASN A 140 13.51 36.52 -4.56
CA ASN A 140 14.02 37.84 -4.97
C ASN A 140 15.51 37.84 -5.35
N SER A 141 16.06 36.65 -5.57
CA SER A 141 17.43 36.39 -6.02
C SER A 141 17.66 36.87 -7.44
N ASN A 142 18.88 37.30 -7.74
CA ASN A 142 19.40 37.33 -9.10
C ASN A 142 20.79 36.68 -9.08
N PRO A 143 20.92 35.40 -9.46
CA PRO A 143 22.19 34.69 -9.40
C PRO A 143 23.18 35.12 -10.49
N GLY A 144 22.80 35.97 -11.44
CA GLY A 144 23.69 36.50 -12.48
C GLY A 144 24.11 35.47 -13.54
N LEU A 145 23.29 34.43 -13.75
CA LEU A 145 23.50 33.38 -14.74
C LEU A 145 22.16 32.94 -15.37
N ASP A 146 22.20 32.52 -16.63
CA ASP A 146 21.10 31.89 -17.36
C ASP A 146 21.63 30.64 -18.07
N ILE A 147 21.40 29.47 -17.47
CA ILE A 147 21.75 28.16 -18.01
C ILE A 147 20.44 27.37 -18.16
N ARG A 148 20.08 27.06 -19.40
CA ARG A 148 18.76 26.49 -19.74
C ARG A 148 18.86 24.99 -20.01
N LEU A 149 17.84 24.24 -19.59
CA LEU A 149 17.78 22.78 -19.75
C LEU A 149 17.17 22.40 -21.11
N ILE A 150 17.90 21.60 -21.87
CA ILE A 150 17.56 21.15 -23.23
C ILE A 150 17.13 19.67 -23.25
N ASN A 151 17.76 18.82 -22.45
CA ASN A 151 17.33 17.44 -22.25
C ASN A 151 17.71 16.94 -20.85
N MET A 152 16.97 15.94 -20.35
CA MET A 152 17.18 15.33 -19.04
C MET A 152 16.96 13.81 -19.13
N GLU A 153 17.96 13.04 -18.72
CA GLU A 153 17.92 11.57 -18.77
C GLU A 153 18.10 10.97 -17.37
N PHE A 154 17.27 9.97 -17.05
CA PHE A 154 17.26 9.28 -15.77
C PHE A 154 17.74 7.84 -15.96
N PHE A 155 18.73 7.42 -15.18
CA PHE A 155 19.28 6.07 -15.22
C PHE A 155 18.70 5.25 -14.07
N TYR A 156 18.07 4.13 -14.40
CA TYR A 156 17.23 3.36 -13.48
C TYR A 156 17.94 2.08 -13.03
N PHE A 157 17.71 1.63 -11.79
CA PHE A 157 18.30 0.37 -11.32
C PHE A 157 17.82 -0.85 -12.14
N PRO A 158 18.62 -1.94 -12.24
CA PRO A 158 18.33 -3.10 -13.10
C PRO A 158 16.95 -3.77 -12.92
N GLU A 159 16.34 -3.61 -11.75
CA GLU A 159 14.97 -4.07 -11.46
C GLU A 159 13.91 -3.28 -12.22
N TYR A 160 14.13 -2.00 -12.48
CA TYR A 160 13.15 -1.09 -13.09
C TYR A 160 13.34 -0.89 -14.61
N LEU A 161 14.49 -1.28 -15.15
CA LEU A 161 14.83 -1.12 -16.59
C LEU A 161 13.75 -1.62 -17.55
N HIS A 162 13.11 -2.75 -17.21
CA HIS A 162 12.12 -3.43 -18.04
C HIS A 162 10.72 -2.77 -18.03
N LEU A 163 10.50 -1.75 -17.20
CA LEU A 163 9.19 -1.11 -17.03
C LEU A 163 8.92 -0.05 -18.11
N PRO A 164 7.64 0.16 -18.52
CA PRO A 164 7.25 1.29 -19.37
C PRO A 164 7.61 2.66 -18.76
N LEU A 165 7.84 3.66 -19.60
CA LEU A 165 8.27 5.00 -19.16
C LEU A 165 7.31 5.64 -18.14
N GLU A 166 6.00 5.51 -18.33
CA GLU A 166 4.99 5.98 -17.37
C GLU A 166 5.15 5.33 -15.97
N GLN A 167 5.48 4.04 -15.92
CA GLN A 167 5.69 3.33 -14.66
C GLN A 167 7.04 3.70 -14.02
N LYS A 168 8.07 3.96 -14.83
CA LYS A 168 9.36 4.50 -14.38
C LYS A 168 9.18 5.89 -13.75
N ARG A 169 8.52 6.83 -14.46
CA ARG A 169 8.14 8.16 -13.95
C ARG A 169 7.33 8.05 -12.66
N LYS A 170 6.28 7.23 -12.65
CA LYS A 170 5.44 7.01 -11.47
C LYS A 170 6.24 6.51 -10.27
N PHE A 171 7.06 5.47 -10.43
CA PHE A 171 7.82 4.92 -9.30
C PHE A 171 8.94 5.87 -8.85
N ARG A 172 9.56 6.64 -9.75
CA ARG A 172 10.53 7.70 -9.43
C ARG A 172 9.93 8.79 -8.51
N ASN A 173 8.62 9.04 -8.62
CA ASN A 173 7.88 10.01 -7.80
C ASN A 173 7.18 9.38 -6.57
N GLU A 174 7.25 8.06 -6.40
CA GLU A 174 6.58 7.32 -5.29
C GLU A 174 7.59 6.59 -4.36
N ARG A 175 8.85 6.40 -4.77
CA ARG A 175 9.76 5.43 -4.14
C ARG A 175 11.24 5.79 -4.25
N PHE A 176 11.91 5.75 -3.11
CA PHE A 176 13.37 5.70 -3.02
C PHE A 176 13.98 4.47 -3.73
N ASN A 177 15.22 4.62 -4.21
CA ASN A 177 16.01 3.61 -4.93
C ASN A 177 15.39 3.13 -6.26
N VAL A 178 14.83 4.04 -7.07
CA VAL A 178 14.33 3.75 -8.43
C VAL A 178 15.29 4.25 -9.52
N CYS A 179 15.85 5.45 -9.32
CA CYS A 179 16.86 6.08 -10.18
C CYS A 179 18.19 6.17 -9.40
N ASP A 180 19.31 5.93 -10.09
CA ASP A 180 20.68 5.91 -9.55
C ASP A 180 21.41 7.23 -9.81
N GLN A 181 21.41 7.68 -11.07
CA GLN A 181 22.01 8.94 -11.50
C GLN A 181 21.10 9.65 -12.52
N ILE A 182 21.28 10.97 -12.62
CA ILE A 182 20.58 11.86 -13.54
C ILE A 182 21.59 12.61 -14.41
N MET A 183 21.28 12.77 -15.69
CA MET A 183 22.07 13.56 -16.64
C MET A 183 21.26 14.75 -17.13
N TYR A 184 21.85 15.94 -17.08
CA TYR A 184 21.31 17.17 -17.63
C TYR A 184 22.12 17.59 -18.85
N GLN A 185 21.44 17.96 -19.92
CA GLN A 185 22.02 18.55 -21.13
C GLN A 185 21.53 19.99 -21.20
N LEU A 186 22.45 20.94 -21.09
CA LEU A 186 22.16 22.35 -20.85
C LEU A 186 22.87 23.23 -21.88
N ILE A 187 22.36 24.44 -22.07
CA ILE A 187 22.98 25.50 -22.87
C ILE A 187 23.18 26.78 -22.05
N VAL A 188 24.30 27.47 -22.27
CA VAL A 188 24.61 28.75 -21.63
C VAL A 188 24.06 29.91 -22.46
N TRP A 189 23.13 30.69 -21.89
CA TRP A 189 22.51 31.84 -22.57
C TRP A 189 23.01 33.15 -21.99
N LYS A 190 23.69 33.97 -22.80
CA LYS A 190 24.26 35.26 -22.36
C LYS A 190 23.49 36.51 -22.81
N GLY A 191 22.22 36.33 -23.16
CA GLY A 191 21.39 37.37 -23.78
C GLY A 191 21.36 37.27 -25.30
N ASP A 192 20.29 37.79 -25.89
CA ASP A 192 19.97 37.65 -27.31
C ASP A 192 20.90 38.54 -28.17
N GLU A 193 21.48 39.58 -27.56
CA GLU A 193 22.53 40.44 -28.13
C GLU A 193 23.81 39.69 -28.51
N CYS A 194 24.05 38.51 -27.92
CA CYS A 194 25.19 37.64 -28.26
C CYS A 194 24.93 36.76 -29.49
N SER A 195 23.66 36.59 -29.92
CA SER A 195 23.27 35.85 -31.13
C SER A 195 22.29 36.65 -32.01
N PRO A 196 22.65 37.82 -32.56
CA PRO A 196 21.70 38.66 -33.30
C PRO A 196 21.11 37.95 -34.53
N GLY A 197 19.82 37.63 -34.47
CA GLY A 197 19.08 36.97 -35.56
C GLY A 197 19.08 35.44 -35.52
N VAL A 198 19.54 34.80 -34.44
CA VAL A 198 19.36 33.37 -34.17
C VAL A 198 18.55 33.22 -32.88
N SER A 199 17.38 32.58 -32.96
CA SER A 199 16.48 32.42 -31.81
C SER A 199 17.00 31.38 -30.81
N TYR A 200 16.44 31.37 -29.59
CA TYR A 200 16.71 30.31 -28.63
C TYR A 200 16.25 28.95 -29.18
N GLU A 201 15.15 28.94 -29.93
CA GLU A 201 14.56 27.78 -30.59
C GLU A 201 15.45 27.23 -31.72
N ASP A 202 16.16 28.10 -32.45
CA ASP A 202 17.18 27.71 -33.43
C ASP A 202 18.39 27.06 -32.74
N HIS A 203 18.86 27.63 -31.61
CA HIS A 203 19.93 27.05 -30.80
C HIS A 203 19.54 25.68 -30.23
N VAL A 204 18.31 25.53 -29.71
CA VAL A 204 17.73 24.25 -29.28
C VAL A 204 17.68 23.25 -30.44
N SER A 205 17.27 23.69 -31.64
CA SER A 205 17.15 22.84 -32.83
C SER A 205 18.52 22.41 -33.41
N ALA A 206 19.56 23.23 -33.22
CA ALA A 206 20.93 22.91 -33.61
C ALA A 206 21.69 22.08 -32.56
N PHE A 207 21.21 22.03 -31.33
CA PHE A 207 21.86 21.39 -30.18
C PHE A 207 22.03 19.87 -30.39
N LYS A 208 23.26 19.39 -30.22
CA LYS A 208 23.60 17.95 -30.29
C LYS A 208 24.11 17.49 -28.93
N PRO A 209 23.30 16.78 -28.12
CA PRO A 209 23.69 16.36 -26.78
C PRO A 209 25.02 15.59 -26.76
N TYR A 210 25.96 15.98 -25.90
CA TYR A 210 27.18 15.21 -25.66
C TYR A 210 26.87 14.00 -24.78
N GLU A 211 27.00 12.80 -25.35
CA GLU A 211 26.88 11.55 -24.63
C GLU A 211 28.27 11.00 -24.24
N PRO A 212 28.62 10.94 -22.94
CA PRO A 212 29.88 10.37 -22.49
C PRO A 212 30.00 8.90 -22.87
N HIS A 213 31.22 8.45 -23.19
CA HIS A 213 31.46 7.09 -23.69
C HIS A 213 30.90 5.99 -22.76
N TYR A 214 31.01 6.16 -21.44
CA TYR A 214 30.50 5.18 -20.47
C TYR A 214 28.97 5.13 -20.39
N ILE A 215 28.26 6.23 -20.68
CA ILE A 215 26.80 6.28 -20.74
C ILE A 215 26.28 5.47 -21.93
N ARG A 216 26.98 5.51 -23.07
CA ARG A 216 26.67 4.66 -24.22
C ARG A 216 26.80 3.17 -23.90
N HIS A 217 27.85 2.77 -23.17
CA HIS A 217 28.02 1.38 -22.72
C HIS A 217 26.98 0.97 -21.67
N LEU A 218 26.57 1.88 -20.78
CA LEU A 218 25.49 1.64 -19.82
C LEU A 218 24.16 1.36 -20.55
N LYS A 219 23.74 2.24 -21.46
CA LYS A 219 22.56 2.03 -22.32
C LYS A 219 22.67 0.73 -23.14
N MET A 220 23.87 0.43 -23.65
CA MET A 220 24.28 -0.85 -24.23
C MET A 220 23.89 -2.06 -23.36
N HIS A 221 24.32 -2.05 -22.10
CA HIS A 221 24.04 -3.11 -21.12
C HIS A 221 22.56 -3.21 -20.76
N GLU A 222 21.91 -2.06 -20.50
CA GLU A 222 20.48 -2.00 -20.14
C GLU A 222 19.59 -2.62 -21.22
N GLN A 223 19.83 -2.31 -22.49
CA GLN A 223 19.08 -2.88 -23.62
C GLN A 223 19.26 -4.39 -23.71
N ASN A 224 20.48 -4.90 -23.53
CA ASN A 224 20.76 -6.33 -23.55
C ASN A 224 20.06 -7.09 -22.41
N GLU A 225 20.04 -6.52 -21.19
CA GLU A 225 19.27 -7.10 -20.07
C GLU A 225 17.77 -7.15 -20.36
N ILE A 226 17.21 -6.07 -20.92
CA ILE A 226 15.78 -6.01 -21.26
C ILE A 226 15.43 -7.09 -22.29
N ILE A 227 16.23 -7.20 -23.37
CA ILE A 227 16.06 -8.24 -24.40
C ILE A 227 16.13 -9.63 -23.76
N GLN A 228 17.13 -9.91 -22.93
CA GLN A 228 17.30 -11.20 -22.28
C GLN A 228 16.09 -11.57 -21.38
N LYS A 229 15.59 -10.62 -20.59
CA LYS A 229 14.39 -10.79 -19.73
C LYS A 229 13.14 -11.07 -20.59
N PHE A 230 12.96 -10.38 -21.71
CA PHE A 230 11.85 -10.63 -22.64
C PHE A 230 11.96 -12.01 -23.33
N THR A 231 13.14 -12.41 -23.83
CA THR A 231 13.34 -13.73 -24.44
C THR A 231 13.06 -14.88 -23.48
N GLN A 232 13.44 -14.75 -22.20
CA GLN A 232 13.12 -15.73 -21.15
C GLN A 232 11.61 -15.83 -20.91
N SER A 233 10.91 -14.68 -20.82
CA SER A 233 9.46 -14.62 -20.66
C SER A 233 8.72 -15.23 -21.86
N GLU A 234 9.15 -14.93 -23.08
CA GLU A 234 8.58 -15.50 -24.30
C GLU A 234 8.75 -17.03 -24.37
N ALA A 235 9.93 -17.55 -23.99
CA ALA A 235 10.18 -18.99 -23.93
C ALA A 235 9.25 -19.69 -22.93
N ALA A 236 9.04 -19.11 -21.74
CA ALA A 236 8.11 -19.63 -20.74
C ALA A 236 6.65 -19.60 -21.22
N LEU A 237 6.22 -18.53 -21.89
CA LEU A 237 4.88 -18.42 -22.49
C LEU A 237 4.67 -19.44 -23.61
N ARG A 238 5.65 -19.62 -24.51
CA ARG A 238 5.63 -20.66 -25.55
C ARG A 238 5.50 -22.06 -24.95
N GLN A 239 6.25 -22.36 -23.89
CA GLN A 239 6.15 -23.64 -23.18
C GLN A 239 4.76 -23.85 -22.55
N ARG A 240 4.17 -22.81 -21.94
CA ARG A 240 2.81 -22.91 -21.37
C ARG A 240 1.74 -23.11 -22.45
N ILE A 241 1.87 -22.45 -23.60
CA ILE A 241 0.98 -22.64 -24.76
C ILE A 241 1.04 -24.07 -25.28
N GLU A 242 2.23 -24.67 -25.40
CA GLU A 242 2.35 -26.06 -25.87
C GLU A 242 1.77 -27.07 -24.86
N GLY A 243 1.93 -26.80 -23.56
CA GLY A 243 1.23 -27.52 -22.50
C GLY A 243 -0.29 -27.45 -22.65
N LEU A 244 -0.85 -26.25 -22.83
CA LEU A 244 -2.29 -26.05 -23.01
C LEU A 244 -2.85 -26.72 -24.29
N LYS A 245 -2.09 -26.74 -25.40
CA LYS A 245 -2.45 -27.54 -26.59
C LYS A 245 -2.51 -29.03 -26.26
N THR A 246 -1.57 -29.53 -25.47
CA THR A 246 -1.50 -30.95 -25.06
C THR A 246 -2.67 -31.31 -24.15
N GLU A 247 -3.00 -30.46 -23.18
CA GLU A 247 -4.21 -30.57 -22.33
C GLU A 247 -5.49 -30.58 -23.19
N LEU A 248 -5.60 -29.68 -24.17
CA LEU A 248 -6.77 -29.60 -25.07
C LEU A 248 -6.90 -30.84 -25.98
N ALA A 249 -5.79 -31.36 -26.51
CA ALA A 249 -5.78 -32.57 -27.33
C ALA A 249 -6.22 -33.80 -26.51
N GLN A 250 -5.75 -33.92 -25.26
CA GLN A 250 -6.19 -34.98 -24.34
C GLN A 250 -7.69 -34.86 -24.03
N ALA A 251 -8.19 -33.66 -23.73
CA ALA A 251 -9.61 -33.41 -23.49
C ALA A 251 -10.49 -33.73 -24.73
N THR A 252 -9.99 -33.40 -25.92
CA THR A 252 -10.68 -33.68 -27.20
C THR A 252 -10.75 -35.18 -27.46
N ASN A 253 -9.63 -35.90 -27.26
CA ASN A 253 -9.59 -37.35 -27.40
C ASN A 253 -10.49 -38.05 -26.36
N ALA A 254 -10.57 -37.55 -25.13
CA ALA A 254 -11.48 -38.08 -24.11
C ALA A 254 -12.96 -37.84 -24.47
N ALA A 255 -13.30 -36.67 -25.00
CA ALA A 255 -14.66 -36.39 -25.49
C ALA A 255 -15.03 -37.26 -26.71
N GLN A 256 -14.08 -37.49 -27.63
CA GLN A 256 -14.25 -38.42 -28.76
C GLN A 256 -14.39 -39.87 -28.28
N ALA A 257 -13.67 -40.30 -27.25
CA ALA A 257 -13.82 -41.62 -26.65
C ALA A 257 -15.22 -41.80 -26.02
N ALA A 258 -15.70 -40.83 -25.25
CA ALA A 258 -17.06 -40.88 -24.68
C ALA A 258 -18.16 -40.88 -25.76
N ALA A 259 -17.98 -40.14 -26.86
CA ALA A 259 -18.87 -40.19 -28.02
C ALA A 259 -18.77 -41.54 -28.76
N ALA A 260 -17.59 -42.15 -28.81
CA ALA A 260 -17.40 -43.49 -29.35
C ALA A 260 -18.06 -44.57 -28.48
N GLU A 261 -18.06 -44.45 -27.15
CA GLU A 261 -18.81 -45.35 -26.25
C GLU A 261 -20.32 -45.26 -26.50
N GLN A 262 -20.89 -44.05 -26.63
CA GLN A 262 -22.27 -43.87 -27.08
C GLN A 262 -22.53 -44.49 -28.47
N SER A 263 -21.58 -44.37 -29.39
CA SER A 263 -21.65 -45.00 -30.72
C SER A 263 -21.61 -46.53 -30.65
N THR A 264 -20.78 -47.12 -29.78
CA THR A 264 -20.72 -48.59 -29.63
C THR A 264 -21.99 -49.17 -29.02
N ALA A 265 -22.70 -48.44 -28.15
CA ALA A 265 -24.03 -48.83 -27.68
C ALA A 265 -25.07 -48.90 -28.84
N ALA A 266 -25.00 -47.96 -29.80
CA ALA A 266 -25.82 -48.02 -31.01
C ALA A 266 -25.35 -49.12 -31.99
N ALA A 267 -24.04 -49.28 -32.15
CA ALA A 267 -23.45 -50.30 -33.03
C ALA A 267 -23.71 -51.73 -32.52
N ALA A 268 -23.84 -51.96 -31.21
CA ALA A 268 -24.25 -53.25 -30.66
C ALA A 268 -25.65 -53.68 -31.13
N ALA A 269 -26.58 -52.73 -31.25
CA ALA A 269 -27.91 -52.98 -31.81
C ALA A 269 -27.87 -53.29 -33.33
N GLN A 270 -26.89 -52.74 -34.08
CA GLN A 270 -26.67 -53.09 -35.49
C GLN A 270 -25.85 -54.36 -35.69
N ALA A 271 -24.93 -54.71 -34.78
CA ALA A 271 -24.13 -55.94 -34.87
C ALA A 271 -25.01 -57.20 -34.78
N LEU A 272 -26.09 -57.14 -33.99
CA LEU A 272 -27.13 -58.17 -33.94
C LEU A 272 -27.84 -58.38 -35.30
N ALA A 273 -27.94 -57.34 -36.12
CA ALA A 273 -28.46 -57.42 -37.49
C ALA A 273 -27.38 -57.81 -38.52
N ALA A 274 -26.11 -57.49 -38.27
CA ALA A 274 -24.99 -57.77 -39.18
C ALA A 274 -24.47 -59.21 -39.12
N GLN A 275 -24.64 -59.92 -38.00
CA GLN A 275 -24.33 -61.37 -37.93
C GLN A 275 -25.16 -62.22 -38.92
N ALA A 276 -26.23 -61.68 -39.48
CA ALA A 276 -27.02 -62.33 -40.53
C ALA A 276 -26.40 -62.26 -41.94
N ALA A 277 -25.29 -61.51 -42.15
CA ALA A 277 -24.90 -61.07 -43.50
C ALA A 277 -23.52 -61.56 -44.03
N ALA A 278 -22.58 -61.99 -43.18
CA ALA A 278 -21.15 -62.09 -43.55
C ALA A 278 -20.54 -63.50 -43.48
N ALA A 279 -20.83 -64.35 -44.47
CA ALA A 279 -20.30 -65.72 -44.58
C ALA A 279 -19.43 -65.96 -45.84
N ALA A 280 -18.36 -65.17 -46.09
CA ALA A 280 -17.55 -65.20 -47.34
C ALA A 280 -16.01 -64.84 -47.22
N SER A 281 -15.16 -65.31 -48.16
CA SER A 281 -13.65 -65.48 -48.19
C SER A 281 -12.77 -64.34 -48.82
N ALA A 282 -11.41 -64.16 -48.74
CA ALA A 282 -10.16 -64.91 -48.32
C ALA A 282 -9.27 -65.49 -49.50
N ILE A 283 -7.90 -65.54 -49.59
CA ILE A 283 -6.71 -65.01 -48.81
C ILE A 283 -5.28 -65.26 -49.48
N THR A 284 -4.23 -64.39 -49.29
CA THR A 284 -2.70 -64.59 -49.41
C THR A 284 -1.99 -65.01 -50.76
N THR A 285 -0.65 -65.09 -51.09
CA THR A 285 0.78 -64.65 -50.73
C THR A 285 1.81 -65.26 -51.77
N ASP A 286 3.14 -65.02 -51.98
CA ASP A 286 4.21 -63.98 -51.73
C ASP A 286 5.48 -64.17 -52.69
N THR A 287 6.77 -64.09 -52.26
CA THR A 287 8.00 -63.74 -53.09
C THR A 287 9.33 -64.56 -52.86
N LEU A 288 10.46 -64.24 -53.58
CA LEU A 288 11.80 -63.80 -53.01
C LEU A 288 13.13 -64.11 -53.82
N LEU A 289 13.20 -64.97 -54.84
CA LEU A 289 14.48 -65.57 -55.31
C LEU A 289 15.41 -64.70 -56.22
N GLU A 290 14.94 -63.62 -56.84
CA GLU A 290 15.62 -62.91 -57.96
C GLU A 290 16.90 -62.11 -57.57
N ARG A 291 17.29 -62.17 -56.30
CA ARG A 291 18.10 -61.14 -55.62
C ARG A 291 19.56 -60.99 -56.08
N ARG A 292 20.22 -62.08 -56.50
CA ARG A 292 21.70 -62.10 -56.69
C ARG A 292 22.18 -61.67 -58.09
N ILE A 293 21.30 -61.61 -59.07
CA ILE A 293 21.63 -61.15 -60.44
C ILE A 293 21.78 -59.61 -60.50
N ASN A 294 21.13 -58.89 -59.57
CA ASN A 294 21.14 -57.43 -59.53
C ASN A 294 22.54 -56.85 -59.27
N GLU A 295 23.33 -57.44 -58.36
CA GLU A 295 24.58 -56.85 -57.86
C GLU A 295 25.60 -56.50 -58.97
N LEU A 296 25.84 -57.39 -59.94
CA LEU A 296 26.76 -57.11 -61.07
C LEU A 296 26.16 -56.14 -62.11
N THR A 297 24.85 -55.88 -62.04
CA THR A 297 24.18 -54.85 -62.85
C THR A 297 24.38 -53.46 -62.21
N GLU A 298 24.51 -53.38 -60.88
CA GLU A 298 24.58 -52.14 -60.11
C GLU A 298 25.88 -51.35 -60.33
N ASP A 299 27.04 -52.02 -60.42
CA ASP A 299 28.35 -51.38 -60.65
C ASP A 299 28.47 -50.72 -62.03
N ARG A 300 27.96 -51.38 -63.07
CA ARG A 300 27.89 -50.77 -64.41
C ARG A 300 26.93 -49.57 -64.38
N ALA A 301 25.76 -49.75 -63.78
CA ALA A 301 24.79 -48.67 -63.61
C ALA A 301 25.33 -47.51 -62.75
N LEU A 302 26.30 -47.73 -61.85
CA LEU A 302 26.97 -46.66 -61.11
C LEU A 302 27.84 -45.79 -62.02
N THR A 303 28.60 -46.41 -62.93
CA THR A 303 29.45 -45.69 -63.89
C THR A 303 28.61 -44.88 -64.89
N ASP A 304 27.54 -45.48 -65.42
CA ASP A 304 26.60 -44.80 -66.32
C ASP A 304 25.83 -43.66 -65.59
N ARG A 305 25.52 -43.81 -64.29
CA ARG A 305 24.91 -42.75 -63.45
C ARG A 305 25.81 -41.53 -63.31
N LEU A 306 27.08 -41.70 -62.92
CA LEU A 306 28.01 -40.58 -62.73
C LEU A 306 28.21 -39.73 -64.00
N LEU A 307 28.22 -40.38 -65.17
CA LEU A 307 28.28 -39.68 -66.47
C LEU A 307 26.96 -38.97 -66.83
N HIS A 308 25.82 -39.46 -66.32
CA HIS A 308 24.52 -38.82 -66.48
C HIS A 308 24.36 -37.61 -65.55
N GLU A 309 24.78 -37.74 -64.29
CA GLU A 309 24.79 -36.66 -63.28
C GLU A 309 25.63 -35.47 -63.74
N ALA A 310 26.88 -35.70 -64.16
CA ALA A 310 27.75 -34.62 -64.68
C ALA A 310 27.18 -33.91 -65.94
N ARG A 311 26.29 -34.56 -66.70
CA ARG A 311 25.55 -33.95 -67.83
C ARG A 311 24.30 -33.21 -67.37
N ALA A 312 23.59 -33.74 -66.36
CA ALA A 312 22.46 -33.08 -65.73
C ALA A 312 22.90 -31.78 -65.04
N ASP A 313 24.01 -31.77 -64.32
CA ASP A 313 24.60 -30.58 -63.68
C ASP A 313 24.94 -29.49 -64.71
N ASN A 314 25.54 -29.87 -65.85
CA ASN A 314 25.87 -28.92 -66.91
C ASN A 314 24.60 -28.34 -67.56
N HIS A 315 23.54 -29.14 -67.70
CA HIS A 315 22.24 -28.68 -68.18
C HIS A 315 21.55 -27.75 -67.16
N GLN A 316 21.58 -28.11 -65.87
CA GLN A 316 21.01 -27.33 -64.78
C GLN A 316 21.71 -25.97 -64.61
N LEU A 317 23.04 -25.92 -64.73
CA LEU A 317 23.80 -24.67 -64.77
C LEU A 317 23.39 -23.78 -65.94
N ARG A 318 23.14 -24.34 -67.14
CA ARG A 318 22.63 -23.56 -68.29
C ARG A 318 21.23 -23.01 -68.04
N LEU A 319 20.33 -23.79 -67.44
CA LEU A 319 19.00 -23.34 -67.06
C LEU A 319 19.04 -22.24 -65.99
N GLN A 320 19.96 -22.35 -65.02
CA GLN A 320 20.19 -21.30 -64.01
C GLN A 320 20.71 -20.00 -64.64
N VAL A 321 21.65 -20.07 -65.60
CA VAL A 321 22.15 -18.91 -66.34
C VAL A 321 21.04 -18.26 -67.19
N MET A 322 20.22 -19.05 -67.89
CA MET A 322 19.07 -18.51 -68.62
C MET A 322 18.07 -17.83 -67.69
N SER A 323 17.71 -18.46 -66.57
CA SER A 323 16.79 -17.86 -65.58
C SER A 323 17.37 -16.59 -64.93
N ALA A 324 18.69 -16.50 -64.77
CA ALA A 324 19.35 -15.27 -64.32
C ALA A 324 19.27 -14.15 -65.37
N TYR A 325 19.37 -14.50 -66.66
CA TYR A 325 19.24 -13.55 -67.77
C TYR A 325 17.80 -13.01 -67.90
N GLU A 326 16.80 -13.88 -67.86
CA GLU A 326 15.37 -13.51 -67.84
C GLU A 326 15.04 -12.60 -66.64
N LYS A 327 15.60 -12.90 -65.46
CA LYS A 327 15.45 -12.04 -64.25
C LYS A 327 16.12 -10.68 -64.43
N ALA A 328 17.28 -10.60 -65.06
CA ALA A 328 17.95 -9.33 -65.34
C ALA A 328 17.16 -8.47 -66.34
N GLU A 329 16.57 -9.08 -67.37
CA GLU A 329 15.72 -8.40 -68.35
C GLU A 329 14.41 -7.90 -67.71
N ALA A 330 13.77 -8.72 -66.86
CA ALA A 330 12.61 -8.32 -66.07
C ALA A 330 12.93 -7.16 -65.09
N LEU A 331 14.11 -7.18 -64.45
CA LEU A 331 14.55 -6.10 -63.57
C LEU A 331 14.81 -4.79 -64.35
N SER A 332 15.37 -4.90 -65.56
CA SER A 332 15.56 -3.76 -66.47
C SER A 332 14.22 -3.11 -66.85
N ALA A 333 13.21 -3.94 -67.16
CA ALA A 333 11.85 -3.46 -67.42
C ALA A 333 11.22 -2.75 -66.20
N GLN A 334 11.38 -3.31 -65.00
CA GLN A 334 10.92 -2.68 -63.75
C GLN A 334 11.62 -1.34 -63.46
N ILE A 335 12.93 -1.23 -63.73
CA ILE A 335 13.68 0.02 -63.61
C ILE A 335 13.16 1.07 -64.62
N HIS A 336 12.83 0.66 -65.85
CA HIS A 336 12.28 1.56 -66.87
C HIS A 336 10.86 2.07 -66.51
N GLU A 337 10.00 1.20 -65.99
CA GLU A 337 8.68 1.58 -65.49
C GLU A 337 8.78 2.45 -64.23
N GLY A 338 9.69 2.12 -63.30
CA GLY A 338 9.97 2.93 -62.11
C GLY A 338 10.46 4.34 -62.45
N LYS A 339 11.33 4.48 -63.45
CA LYS A 339 11.79 5.78 -63.97
C LYS A 339 10.63 6.59 -64.56
N THR A 340 9.74 5.94 -65.32
CA THR A 340 8.53 6.59 -65.86
C THR A 340 7.58 7.05 -64.74
N ARG A 341 7.40 6.25 -63.68
CA ARG A 341 6.61 6.62 -62.49
C ARG A 341 7.23 7.79 -61.73
N LEU A 342 8.56 7.80 -61.54
CA LEU A 342 9.27 8.91 -60.90
C LEU A 342 9.08 10.23 -61.68
N MET A 343 9.25 10.19 -63.00
CA MET A 343 9.10 11.37 -63.86
C MET A 343 7.66 11.95 -63.83
N LYS A 344 6.64 11.08 -63.70
CA LYS A 344 5.25 11.53 -63.47
C LYS A 344 5.07 12.15 -62.08
N SER A 345 5.64 11.55 -61.04
CA SER A 345 5.58 12.08 -59.67
C SER A 345 6.28 13.42 -59.51
N GLN A 346 7.33 13.71 -60.28
CA GLN A 346 8.00 15.01 -60.29
C GLN A 346 7.11 16.09 -60.93
N LEU A 347 6.44 15.78 -62.04
CA LEU A 347 5.46 16.69 -62.67
C LEU A 347 4.27 16.98 -61.74
N GLU A 348 3.83 15.98 -60.96
CA GLU A 348 2.78 16.15 -59.94
C GLU A 348 3.27 17.01 -58.76
N GLN A 349 4.53 16.90 -58.34
CA GLN A 349 5.12 17.80 -57.33
C GLN A 349 5.23 19.25 -57.82
N GLU A 350 5.62 19.50 -59.07
CA GLU A 350 5.67 20.84 -59.65
C GLU A 350 4.27 21.49 -59.66
N GLN A 351 3.23 20.72 -60.02
CA GLN A 351 1.84 21.19 -59.99
C GLN A 351 1.32 21.48 -58.58
N LEU A 352 1.68 20.67 -57.58
CA LEU A 352 1.36 20.94 -56.17
C LEU A 352 2.07 22.19 -55.64
N SER A 353 3.35 22.39 -56.00
CA SER A 353 4.11 23.59 -55.64
C SER A 353 3.45 24.86 -56.19
N GLU A 354 2.97 24.81 -57.44
CA GLU A 354 2.25 25.93 -58.05
C GLU A 354 0.90 26.20 -57.36
N GLN A 355 0.18 25.17 -56.89
CA GLN A 355 -1.04 25.34 -56.09
C GLN A 355 -0.76 25.96 -54.71
N ILE A 356 0.30 25.55 -54.02
CA ILE A 356 0.68 26.07 -52.70
C ILE A 356 0.98 27.58 -52.79
N ASN A 357 1.70 28.02 -53.83
CA ASN A 357 1.99 29.44 -54.03
C ASN A 357 0.70 30.27 -54.23
N ARG A 358 -0.24 29.79 -55.06
CA ARG A 358 -1.54 30.47 -55.27
C ARG A 358 -2.41 30.52 -54.00
N LEU A 359 -2.31 29.51 -53.12
CA LEU A 359 -3.00 29.52 -51.82
C LEU A 359 -2.34 30.50 -50.83
N SER A 360 -1.01 30.64 -50.87
CA SER A 360 -0.27 31.64 -50.08
C SER A 360 -0.70 33.07 -50.45
N GLU A 361 -0.78 33.38 -51.76
CA GLU A 361 -1.30 34.66 -52.26
C GLU A 361 -2.76 34.94 -51.86
N GLN A 362 -3.57 33.90 -51.67
CA GLN A 362 -4.95 34.03 -51.19
C GLN A 362 -5.03 34.28 -49.68
N ASN A 363 -4.18 33.62 -48.87
CA ASN A 363 -4.11 33.87 -47.43
C ASN A 363 -3.65 35.31 -47.11
N ALA A 364 -2.59 35.79 -47.79
CA ALA A 364 -2.10 37.16 -47.64
C ALA A 364 -3.16 38.23 -47.98
N LYS A 365 -4.21 37.86 -48.71
CA LYS A 365 -5.37 38.72 -49.00
C LYS A 365 -6.45 38.65 -47.92
N LEU A 366 -6.70 37.47 -47.35
CA LEU A 366 -7.63 37.28 -46.23
C LEU A 366 -7.16 37.97 -44.94
N GLU A 367 -5.85 38.06 -44.72
CA GLU A 367 -5.27 38.82 -43.60
C GLU A 367 -5.61 40.32 -43.67
N SER A 368 -5.81 40.87 -44.88
CA SER A 368 -6.20 42.27 -45.07
C SER A 368 -7.66 42.57 -44.71
N ASP A 369 -8.55 41.58 -44.72
CA ASP A 369 -9.99 41.75 -44.44
C ASP A 369 -10.30 41.55 -42.94
N ASN A 370 -9.32 41.11 -42.13
CA ASN A 370 -9.53 40.63 -40.76
C ASN A 370 -9.67 41.74 -39.69
N VAL A 371 -9.87 43.00 -40.09
CA VAL A 371 -9.94 44.16 -39.19
C VAL A 371 -11.19 44.14 -38.32
N ASP A 372 -12.34 43.72 -38.86
CA ASP A 372 -13.60 43.64 -38.10
C ASP A 372 -13.60 42.51 -37.05
N ALA A 373 -12.78 41.48 -37.23
CA ALA A 373 -12.66 40.38 -36.26
C ALA A 373 -12.00 40.82 -34.94
N LEU A 374 -11.09 41.80 -34.98
CA LEU A 374 -10.40 42.32 -33.79
C LEU A 374 -11.35 42.96 -32.77
N LEU A 375 -12.46 43.54 -33.23
CA LEU A 375 -13.52 44.06 -32.34
C LEU A 375 -14.24 42.92 -31.60
N LEU A 376 -14.62 41.86 -32.32
CA LEU A 376 -15.28 40.69 -31.72
C LEU A 376 -14.34 39.94 -30.76
N VAL A 377 -13.05 39.89 -31.06
CA VAL A 377 -12.02 39.29 -30.18
C VAL A 377 -11.89 40.05 -28.86
N ASN A 378 -12.02 41.38 -28.83
CA ASN A 378 -12.03 42.13 -27.56
C ASN A 378 -13.28 41.87 -26.71
N GLU A 379 -14.47 41.83 -27.31
CA GLU A 379 -15.71 41.47 -26.58
C GLU A 379 -15.64 40.05 -26.00
N LEU A 380 -15.03 39.12 -26.74
CA LEU A 380 -14.77 37.76 -26.25
C LEU A 380 -13.72 37.71 -25.13
N HIS A 381 -12.71 38.60 -25.12
CA HIS A 381 -11.74 38.69 -24.02
C HIS A 381 -12.34 39.21 -22.72
N GLU A 382 -13.23 40.22 -22.75
CA GLU A 382 -13.92 40.66 -21.53
C GLU A 382 -14.80 39.55 -20.94
N ARG A 383 -15.54 38.84 -21.81
CA ARG A 383 -16.39 37.70 -21.39
C ARG A 383 -15.56 36.50 -20.94
N LEU A 384 -14.36 36.30 -21.50
CA LEU A 384 -13.40 35.31 -21.02
C LEU A 384 -12.83 35.69 -19.65
N ALA A 385 -12.51 36.96 -19.40
CA ALA A 385 -12.06 37.43 -18.09
C ALA A 385 -13.15 37.30 -17.02
N GLU A 386 -14.40 37.61 -17.36
CA GLU A 386 -15.55 37.40 -16.47
C GLU A 386 -15.79 35.90 -16.20
N ALA A 387 -15.67 35.05 -17.22
CA ALA A 387 -15.72 33.59 -17.07
C ALA A 387 -14.54 33.03 -16.24
N GLN A 388 -13.33 33.56 -16.41
CA GLN A 388 -12.14 33.21 -15.62
C GLN A 388 -12.28 33.64 -14.16
N SER A 389 -12.84 34.83 -13.89
CA SER A 389 -13.16 35.29 -12.53
C SER A 389 -14.15 34.35 -11.84
N ASN A 390 -15.26 34.02 -12.51
CA ASN A 390 -16.24 33.05 -12.01
C ASN A 390 -15.66 31.63 -11.85
N THR A 391 -14.78 31.21 -12.76
CA THR A 391 -14.08 29.90 -12.68
C THR A 391 -13.06 29.89 -11.54
N SER A 392 -12.36 30.99 -11.28
CA SER A 392 -11.43 31.13 -10.15
C SER A 392 -12.17 31.14 -8.81
N ALA A 393 -13.31 31.84 -8.72
CA ALA A 393 -14.19 31.76 -7.55
C ALA A 393 -14.76 30.34 -7.32
N ALA A 394 -15.17 29.65 -8.39
CA ALA A 394 -15.59 28.25 -8.32
C ALA A 394 -14.43 27.29 -7.98
N HIS A 395 -13.22 27.58 -8.43
CA HIS A 395 -12.01 26.81 -8.11
C HIS A 395 -11.59 27.03 -6.65
N GLN A 396 -11.68 28.25 -6.12
CA GLN A 396 -11.46 28.52 -4.70
C GLN A 396 -12.52 27.83 -3.84
N ALA A 397 -13.81 27.91 -4.21
CA ALA A 397 -14.86 27.16 -3.52
C ALA A 397 -14.62 25.63 -3.58
N LEU A 398 -14.13 25.11 -4.70
CA LEU A 398 -13.76 23.70 -4.85
C LEU A 398 -12.52 23.34 -4.02
N LEU A 399 -11.53 24.23 -3.89
CA LEU A 399 -10.35 24.05 -3.03
C LEU A 399 -10.76 24.06 -1.55
N ASP A 400 -11.57 25.02 -1.12
CA ASP A 400 -12.09 25.12 0.24
C ASP A 400 -12.95 23.89 0.59
N GLN A 401 -13.83 23.47 -0.32
CA GLN A 401 -14.65 22.27 -0.16
C GLN A 401 -13.82 20.97 -0.27
N THR A 402 -12.67 20.98 -0.97
CA THR A 402 -11.71 19.86 -0.99
C THR A 402 -10.90 19.81 0.30
N GLN A 403 -10.54 20.95 0.88
CA GLN A 403 -9.89 21.05 2.18
C GLN A 403 -10.86 20.61 3.29
N GLU A 404 -12.12 21.03 3.24
CA GLU A 404 -13.17 20.54 4.13
C GLU A 404 -13.39 19.02 3.94
N ASN A 405 -13.46 18.52 2.71
CA ASN A 405 -13.53 17.08 2.46
C ASN A 405 -12.29 16.32 2.96
N LYS A 406 -11.09 16.92 2.91
CA LYS A 406 -9.84 16.34 3.43
C LYS A 406 -9.84 16.31 4.96
N GLU A 407 -10.33 17.35 5.62
CA GLU A 407 -10.51 17.36 7.07
C GLU A 407 -11.63 16.41 7.51
N LEU A 408 -12.76 16.37 6.80
CA LEU A 408 -13.84 15.41 7.01
C LEU A 408 -13.35 13.97 6.82
N ARG A 409 -12.53 13.68 5.80
CA ARG A 409 -11.87 12.38 5.59
C ARG A 409 -10.91 12.03 6.73
N SER A 410 -10.06 12.96 7.17
CA SER A 410 -9.19 12.76 8.34
C SER A 410 -10.00 12.45 9.61
N ARG A 411 -11.08 13.22 9.86
CA ARG A 411 -12.04 12.97 10.94
C ARG A 411 -12.76 11.62 10.75
N LEU A 412 -12.99 11.17 9.52
CA LEU A 412 -13.57 9.87 9.16
C LEU A 412 -12.59 8.70 9.35
N GLU A 413 -11.30 8.88 9.09
CA GLU A 413 -10.25 7.87 9.31
C GLU A 413 -9.98 7.69 10.80
N VAL A 414 -9.87 8.80 11.56
CA VAL A 414 -9.84 8.77 13.03
C VAL A 414 -11.11 8.10 13.58
N SER A 415 -12.29 8.40 13.01
CA SER A 415 -13.55 7.73 13.35
C SER A 415 -13.53 6.25 12.96
N ALA A 416 -12.98 5.86 11.80
CA ALA A 416 -12.93 4.48 11.33
C ALA A 416 -12.01 3.62 12.20
N ILE A 417 -10.81 4.12 12.53
CA ILE A 417 -9.87 3.48 13.46
C ILE A 417 -10.48 3.39 14.86
N ALA A 418 -11.17 4.44 15.34
CA ALA A 418 -11.89 4.40 16.61
C ALA A 418 -13.08 3.41 16.57
N ASN A 419 -13.81 3.31 15.45
CA ASN A 419 -14.91 2.37 15.28
C ASN A 419 -14.42 0.92 15.21
N ALA A 420 -13.28 0.66 14.55
CA ALA A 420 -12.64 -0.65 14.54
C ALA A 420 -12.19 -1.07 15.94
N LYS A 421 -11.53 -0.16 16.68
CA LYS A 421 -11.13 -0.41 18.08
C LYS A 421 -12.34 -0.60 19.01
N VAL A 422 -13.44 0.14 18.82
CA VAL A 422 -14.70 -0.07 19.56
C VAL A 422 -15.41 -1.37 19.15
N ALA A 423 -15.29 -1.81 17.91
CA ALA A 423 -15.83 -3.11 17.46
C ALA A 423 -15.05 -4.26 18.08
N LEU A 424 -13.71 -4.18 18.09
CA LEU A 424 -12.81 -5.14 18.73
C LEU A 424 -13.11 -5.25 20.24
N VAL A 425 -13.11 -4.13 20.97
CA VAL A 425 -13.41 -4.09 22.41
C VAL A 425 -14.84 -4.57 22.73
N LYS A 426 -15.79 -4.42 21.81
CA LYS A 426 -17.13 -5.02 21.96
C LYS A 426 -17.13 -6.53 21.75
N ALA A 427 -16.35 -7.04 20.80
CA ALA A 427 -16.18 -8.49 20.62
C ALA A 427 -15.48 -9.12 21.84
N GLU A 428 -14.42 -8.47 22.35
CA GLU A 428 -13.68 -8.87 23.55
C GLU A 428 -14.59 -8.88 24.79
N LEU A 429 -15.37 -7.82 25.03
CA LEU A 429 -16.30 -7.75 26.17
C LEU A 429 -17.46 -8.77 26.04
N VAL A 430 -17.96 -9.03 24.83
CA VAL A 430 -18.99 -10.08 24.60
C VAL A 430 -18.40 -11.47 24.80
N ALA A 431 -17.17 -11.73 24.36
CA ALA A 431 -16.46 -12.98 24.61
C ALA A 431 -16.21 -13.19 26.11
N ALA A 432 -15.74 -12.16 26.83
CA ALA A 432 -15.54 -12.19 28.28
C ALA A 432 -16.83 -12.54 29.05
N ASN A 433 -17.96 -11.91 28.69
CA ASN A 433 -19.26 -12.25 29.29
C ASN A 433 -19.69 -13.69 28.95
N GLY A 434 -19.53 -14.12 27.70
CA GLY A 434 -19.85 -15.50 27.28
C GLY A 434 -19.00 -16.56 27.98
N ILE A 435 -17.73 -16.26 28.27
CA ILE A 435 -16.83 -17.10 29.07
C ILE A 435 -17.32 -17.19 30.52
N ILE A 436 -17.69 -16.05 31.14
CA ILE A 436 -18.24 -16.02 32.51
C ILE A 436 -19.53 -16.83 32.62
N ASP A 437 -20.47 -16.68 31.68
CA ASP A 437 -21.75 -17.40 31.69
C ASP A 437 -21.57 -18.90 31.35
N TRP A 438 -20.59 -19.25 30.52
CA TRP A 438 -20.18 -20.65 30.32
C TRP A 438 -19.63 -21.29 31.61
N TYR A 439 -18.77 -20.57 32.35
CA TYR A 439 -18.27 -21.04 33.64
C TYR A 439 -19.40 -21.20 34.67
N ARG A 440 -20.42 -20.33 34.68
CA ARG A 440 -21.61 -20.47 35.54
C ARG A 440 -22.42 -21.74 35.23
N ALA A 441 -22.70 -22.00 33.95
CA ALA A 441 -23.40 -23.22 33.54
C ALA A 441 -22.59 -24.49 33.90
N LYS A 442 -21.25 -24.43 33.75
CA LYS A 442 -20.34 -25.51 34.15
C LYS A 442 -20.36 -25.73 35.67
N GLU A 443 -20.31 -24.65 36.47
CA GLU A 443 -20.42 -24.70 37.93
C GLU A 443 -21.78 -25.26 38.39
N GLU A 444 -22.88 -24.94 37.72
CA GLU A 444 -24.20 -25.52 38.00
C GLU A 444 -24.23 -27.04 37.75
N THR A 445 -23.73 -27.50 36.60
CA THR A 445 -23.65 -28.95 36.31
C THR A 445 -22.77 -29.73 37.30
N TRP A 446 -21.63 -29.16 37.75
CA TRP A 446 -20.84 -29.79 38.81
C TRP A 446 -21.56 -29.84 40.15
N ASN A 447 -22.31 -28.80 40.53
CA ASN A 447 -23.06 -28.79 41.78
C ASN A 447 -24.18 -29.85 41.77
N ILE A 448 -24.89 -30.00 40.65
CA ILE A 448 -25.89 -31.05 40.45
C ILE A 448 -25.25 -32.44 40.57
N GLU A 449 -24.13 -32.69 39.88
CA GLU A 449 -23.45 -34.00 39.91
C GLU A 449 -22.84 -34.31 41.30
N GLN A 450 -22.25 -33.31 41.97
CA GLN A 450 -21.77 -33.50 43.35
C GLN A 450 -22.91 -33.76 44.33
N HIS A 451 -24.08 -33.14 44.17
CA HIS A 451 -25.24 -33.43 45.01
C HIS A 451 -25.81 -34.83 44.72
N ARG A 452 -25.85 -35.25 43.45
CA ARG A 452 -26.23 -36.62 43.06
C ARG A 452 -25.31 -37.66 43.70
N LEU A 453 -23.99 -37.53 43.50
CA LEU A 453 -22.99 -38.44 44.07
C LEU A 453 -23.02 -38.45 45.61
N GLN A 454 -23.30 -37.31 46.26
CA GLN A 454 -23.51 -37.28 47.72
C GLN A 454 -24.75 -38.05 48.14
N GLN A 455 -25.87 -37.90 47.43
CA GLN A 455 -27.10 -38.64 47.72
C GLN A 455 -26.91 -40.14 47.47
N ASP A 456 -26.21 -40.52 46.41
CA ASP A 456 -25.89 -41.92 46.10
C ASP A 456 -25.00 -42.55 47.18
N VAL A 457 -23.97 -41.82 47.67
CA VAL A 457 -23.15 -42.24 48.83
C VAL A 457 -24.02 -42.43 50.09
N ILE A 458 -24.91 -41.47 50.40
CA ILE A 458 -25.80 -41.55 51.56
C ILE A 458 -26.74 -42.77 51.46
N ASN A 459 -27.34 -42.99 50.29
CA ASN A 459 -28.24 -44.12 50.02
C ASN A 459 -27.51 -45.46 50.18
N ALA A 460 -26.32 -45.60 49.57
CA ALA A 460 -25.51 -46.81 49.64
C ALA A 460 -24.95 -47.09 51.05
N GLN A 461 -24.59 -46.05 51.80
CA GLN A 461 -24.21 -46.17 53.22
C GLN A 461 -25.39 -46.65 54.09
N GLN A 462 -26.60 -46.12 53.88
CA GLN A 462 -27.80 -46.58 54.58
C GLN A 462 -28.14 -48.03 54.24
N ALA A 463 -28.05 -48.43 52.96
CA ALA A 463 -28.24 -49.81 52.54
C ALA A 463 -27.21 -50.77 53.18
N THR A 464 -25.93 -50.40 53.15
CA THR A 464 -24.84 -51.20 53.76
C THR A 464 -25.02 -51.34 55.27
N LYS A 465 -25.40 -50.26 55.97
CA LYS A 465 -25.70 -50.26 57.41
C LYS A 465 -26.91 -51.13 57.75
N LYS A 466 -27.91 -51.21 56.87
CA LYS A 466 -29.09 -52.09 57.02
C LYS A 466 -28.77 -53.57 56.74
N ALA A 467 -27.74 -53.86 55.94
CA ALA A 467 -27.32 -55.22 55.58
C ALA A 467 -26.33 -55.87 56.58
N ALA A 468 -25.72 -55.09 57.48
CA ALA A 468 -24.78 -55.56 58.52
C ALA A 468 -23.56 -56.37 58.01
N LEU A 469 -23.20 -56.25 56.73
CA LEU A 469 -22.13 -57.01 56.08
C LEU A 469 -20.92 -56.11 55.76
N THR A 470 -19.82 -56.29 56.50
CA THR A 470 -18.57 -55.53 56.34
C THR A 470 -17.69 -55.98 55.17
N GLN A 471 -18.06 -57.06 54.46
CA GLN A 471 -17.35 -57.60 53.29
C GLN A 471 -18.31 -57.93 52.13
N SER A 472 -19.30 -57.07 51.91
CA SER A 472 -20.27 -57.17 50.79
C SER A 472 -19.81 -56.35 49.57
N PRO A 473 -20.18 -56.72 48.33
CA PRO A 473 -19.98 -55.86 47.14
C PRO A 473 -20.51 -54.42 47.32
N LEU A 474 -21.59 -54.24 48.09
CA LEU A 474 -22.13 -52.91 48.44
C LEU A 474 -21.13 -52.04 49.23
N ALA A 475 -20.24 -52.63 50.02
CA ALA A 475 -19.19 -51.88 50.71
C ALA A 475 -18.09 -51.39 49.74
N GLN A 476 -17.79 -52.18 48.71
CA GLN A 476 -16.88 -51.77 47.62
C GLN A 476 -17.53 -50.68 46.75
N GLU A 477 -18.83 -50.76 46.49
CA GLU A 477 -19.61 -49.73 45.81
C GLU A 477 -19.61 -48.40 46.58
N VAL A 478 -19.83 -48.42 47.90
CA VAL A 478 -19.67 -47.23 48.76
C VAL A 478 -18.26 -46.65 48.65
N GLN A 479 -17.21 -47.48 48.65
CA GLN A 479 -15.83 -47.01 48.52
C GLN A 479 -15.57 -46.38 47.14
N HIS A 480 -16.09 -46.98 46.06
CA HIS A 480 -16.00 -46.46 44.70
C HIS A 480 -16.74 -45.13 44.53
N LEU A 481 -17.96 -45.01 45.07
CA LEU A 481 -18.74 -43.77 45.06
C LEU A 481 -18.05 -42.64 45.84
N ASN A 482 -17.41 -42.94 46.97
CA ASN A 482 -16.62 -41.95 47.71
C ASN A 482 -15.36 -41.52 46.93
N LEU A 483 -14.69 -42.44 46.24
CA LEU A 483 -13.56 -42.10 45.36
C LEU A 483 -14.02 -41.21 44.19
N ALA A 484 -15.11 -41.55 43.53
CA ALA A 484 -15.71 -40.74 42.47
C ALA A 484 -16.10 -39.33 42.95
N LEU A 485 -16.77 -39.23 44.10
CA LEU A 485 -17.12 -37.95 44.72
C LEU A 485 -15.87 -37.11 45.09
N SER A 486 -14.81 -37.72 45.61
CA SER A 486 -13.55 -37.01 45.91
C SER A 486 -12.85 -36.52 44.63
N THR A 487 -12.91 -37.30 43.55
CA THR A 487 -12.35 -36.96 42.24
C THR A 487 -13.12 -35.80 41.62
N ALA A 488 -14.46 -35.85 41.63
CA ALA A 488 -15.32 -34.78 41.13
C ALA A 488 -15.16 -33.47 41.93
N LYS A 489 -14.96 -33.55 43.25
CA LYS A 489 -14.61 -32.39 44.09
C LYS A 489 -13.26 -31.78 43.73
N SER A 490 -12.24 -32.62 43.50
CA SER A 490 -10.91 -32.17 43.08
C SER A 490 -10.95 -31.46 41.71
N GLN A 491 -11.62 -32.07 40.72
CA GLN A 491 -11.76 -31.51 39.36
C GLN A 491 -12.53 -30.18 39.35
N ALA A 492 -13.64 -30.09 40.09
CA ALA A 492 -14.40 -28.84 40.22
C ALA A 492 -13.58 -27.75 40.94
N SER A 493 -12.79 -28.11 41.95
CA SER A 493 -11.89 -27.17 42.64
C SER A 493 -10.79 -26.64 41.72
N GLN A 494 -10.16 -27.51 40.93
CA GLN A 494 -9.14 -27.10 39.96
C GLN A 494 -9.73 -26.14 38.91
N SER A 495 -10.83 -26.50 38.24
CA SER A 495 -11.39 -25.62 37.21
C SER A 495 -12.11 -24.38 37.75
N ARG A 496 -12.46 -24.33 39.04
CA ARG A 496 -12.83 -23.06 39.72
C ARG A 496 -11.62 -22.15 39.88
N HIS A 497 -10.44 -22.70 40.21
CA HIS A 497 -9.20 -21.92 40.26
C HIS A 497 -8.79 -21.39 38.88
N GLU A 498 -8.89 -22.22 37.83
CA GLU A 498 -8.69 -21.81 36.43
C GLU A 498 -9.65 -20.67 36.02
N ALA A 499 -10.94 -20.77 36.40
CA ALA A 499 -11.93 -19.74 36.12
C ALA A 499 -11.60 -18.39 36.80
N LEU A 500 -11.17 -18.42 38.07
CA LEU A 500 -10.78 -17.22 38.83
C LEU A 500 -9.58 -16.52 38.17
N GLN A 501 -8.55 -17.25 37.73
CA GLN A 501 -7.40 -16.68 37.01
C GLN A 501 -7.82 -15.96 35.71
N VAL A 502 -8.72 -16.56 34.93
CA VAL A 502 -9.24 -15.95 33.70
C VAL A 502 -10.04 -14.68 33.99
N ILE A 503 -10.89 -14.69 35.03
CA ILE A 503 -11.67 -13.51 35.42
C ILE A 503 -10.77 -12.38 35.93
N ASP A 504 -9.76 -12.68 36.74
CA ASP A 504 -8.82 -11.69 37.25
C ASP A 504 -7.99 -11.04 36.12
N SER A 505 -7.58 -11.82 35.09
CA SER A 505 -6.92 -11.28 33.88
C SER A 505 -7.82 -10.29 33.14
N LEU A 506 -9.06 -10.72 32.81
CA LEU A 506 -10.03 -9.89 32.09
C LEU A 506 -10.39 -8.62 32.87
N GLN A 507 -10.45 -8.70 34.21
CA GLN A 507 -10.64 -7.51 35.06
C GLN A 507 -9.44 -6.56 35.07
N SER A 508 -8.23 -7.05 34.87
CA SER A 508 -7.04 -6.19 34.73
C SER A 508 -7.04 -5.44 33.39
N GLU A 509 -7.30 -6.15 32.28
CA GLU A 509 -7.40 -5.59 30.92
C GLU A 509 -8.50 -4.52 30.83
N VAL A 510 -9.68 -4.80 31.40
CA VAL A 510 -10.81 -3.85 31.46
C VAL A 510 -10.48 -2.63 32.36
N ARG A 511 -9.62 -2.78 33.37
CA ARG A 511 -9.16 -1.68 34.24
C ARG A 511 -8.18 -0.76 33.52
N GLU A 512 -7.21 -1.33 32.79
CA GLU A 512 -6.31 -0.56 31.93
C GLU A 512 -7.08 0.21 30.85
N TYR A 513 -8.03 -0.45 30.18
CA TYR A 513 -8.92 0.19 29.22
C TYR A 513 -9.67 1.41 29.81
N ARG A 514 -10.21 1.30 31.03
CA ARG A 514 -10.89 2.41 31.75
C ARG A 514 -9.96 3.59 32.02
N SER A 515 -8.68 3.34 32.29
CA SER A 515 -7.68 4.39 32.55
C SER A 515 -7.32 5.22 31.30
N SER A 516 -7.54 4.66 30.11
CA SER A 516 -7.00 5.20 28.86
C SER A 516 -7.72 6.47 28.37
N ARG A 517 -6.98 7.59 28.42
CA ARG A 517 -7.46 8.95 28.10
C ARG A 517 -7.99 9.11 26.68
N SER A 518 -7.44 8.39 25.70
CA SER A 518 -7.88 8.44 24.30
C SER A 518 -9.20 7.70 24.07
N LEU A 519 -9.42 6.59 24.78
CA LEU A 519 -10.60 5.74 24.66
C LEU A 519 -11.81 6.31 25.44
N GLN A 520 -11.57 7.00 26.56
CA GLN A 520 -12.61 7.74 27.29
C GLN A 520 -13.39 8.72 26.38
N LEU A 521 -12.71 9.40 25.44
CA LEU A 521 -13.32 10.34 24.50
C LEU A 521 -14.22 9.66 23.45
N VAL A 522 -13.95 8.40 23.09
CA VAL A 522 -14.70 7.67 22.06
C VAL A 522 -16.06 7.19 22.58
N SER A 523 -16.15 6.87 23.88
CA SER A 523 -17.41 6.41 24.50
C SER A 523 -18.58 7.41 24.35
N LEU A 524 -18.28 8.72 24.29
CA LEU A 524 -19.22 9.81 24.09
C LEU A 524 -20.02 9.72 22.77
N TYR A 525 -19.39 9.19 21.72
CA TYR A 525 -19.92 9.24 20.35
C TYR A 525 -20.93 8.15 20.02
N LYS A 526 -20.91 7.00 20.71
CA LYS A 526 -21.79 5.85 20.44
C LYS A 526 -22.39 5.22 21.71
N SER A 527 -23.08 6.06 22.48
CA SER A 527 -23.94 5.65 23.61
C SER A 527 -25.16 4.81 23.17
N LYS A 528 -24.92 3.55 22.81
CA LYS A 528 -25.96 2.50 22.60
C LYS A 528 -25.67 1.17 23.32
N SER A 529 -24.55 1.07 24.05
CA SER A 529 -24.17 -0.11 24.85
C SER A 529 -24.04 0.27 26.33
N SER A 530 -25.17 0.54 26.96
CA SER A 530 -25.31 0.61 28.41
C SER A 530 -25.95 -0.67 28.91
N LEU A 531 -25.59 -1.15 30.11
CA LEU A 531 -26.16 -2.35 30.72
C LEU A 531 -27.64 -2.19 31.13
N TRP A 532 -28.25 -1.01 30.89
CA TRP A 532 -29.68 -0.73 31.11
C TRP A 532 -30.65 -1.76 30.50
N ASN A 533 -30.26 -2.43 29.42
CA ASN A 533 -31.10 -3.41 28.72
C ASN A 533 -30.83 -4.86 29.14
N SER A 534 -29.86 -5.09 30.04
CA SER A 534 -29.39 -6.42 30.47
C SER A 534 -29.42 -6.61 31.99
N ILE A 535 -29.98 -5.66 32.75
CA ILE A 535 -30.25 -5.80 34.18
C ILE A 535 -31.69 -6.26 34.41
N SER A 536 -31.90 -7.05 35.46
CA SER A 536 -33.24 -7.46 35.93
C SER A 536 -34.16 -6.24 36.14
N PRO A 537 -35.47 -6.32 35.77
CA PRO A 537 -36.44 -5.26 36.06
C PRO A 537 -36.56 -4.89 37.54
N ALA A 538 -36.15 -5.77 38.46
CA ALA A 538 -36.11 -5.50 39.90
C ALA A 538 -35.22 -4.29 40.27
N PHE A 539 -34.23 -3.95 39.44
CA PHE A 539 -33.34 -2.80 39.63
C PHE A 539 -33.96 -1.44 39.22
N THR A 540 -35.22 -1.41 38.75
CA THR A 540 -35.90 -0.16 38.33
C THR A 540 -35.91 0.94 39.40
N PRO A 541 -36.13 0.68 40.71
CA PRO A 541 -36.13 1.74 41.73
C PRO A 541 -34.76 2.45 41.86
N LEU A 542 -33.66 1.69 41.73
CA LEU A 542 -32.29 2.21 41.79
C LEU A 542 -32.00 3.09 40.58
N ARG A 543 -32.58 2.74 39.43
CA ARG A 543 -32.52 3.57 38.22
C ARG A 543 -33.29 4.87 38.39
N SER A 544 -34.54 4.81 38.83
CA SER A 544 -35.36 6.01 39.07
C SER A 544 -34.75 6.95 40.11
N PHE A 545 -34.12 6.42 41.17
CA PHE A 545 -33.40 7.24 42.14
C PHE A 545 -32.12 7.85 41.53
N THR A 546 -31.24 7.01 40.97
CA THR A 546 -29.93 7.45 40.46
C THR A 546 -30.08 8.49 39.34
N GLU A 547 -30.96 8.24 38.36
CA GLU A 547 -31.22 9.16 37.24
C GLU A 547 -31.78 10.52 37.70
N LYS A 548 -32.60 10.54 38.76
CA LYS A 548 -33.27 11.76 39.27
C LYS A 548 -32.42 12.57 40.25
N HIS A 549 -31.61 11.91 41.09
CA HIS A 549 -30.97 12.56 42.25
C HIS A 549 -29.44 12.69 42.15
N LEU A 550 -28.76 11.82 41.39
CA LEU A 550 -27.28 11.79 41.35
C LEU A 550 -26.70 12.30 40.02
N LEU A 551 -27.43 12.15 38.91
CA LEU A 551 -26.95 12.46 37.57
C LEU A 551 -27.31 13.88 37.12
N LYS A 552 -26.48 14.49 36.26
CA LYS A 552 -26.63 15.89 35.80
C LYS A 552 -26.59 16.09 34.28
N THR A 553 -26.56 15.02 33.47
CA THR A 553 -26.53 15.10 31.99
C THR A 553 -27.27 13.94 31.33
N SER A 554 -27.74 14.15 30.11
CA SER A 554 -28.64 13.28 29.34
C SER A 554 -28.03 12.00 28.71
N ARG A 555 -26.81 11.60 29.10
CA ARG A 555 -26.14 10.37 28.57
C ARG A 555 -25.36 9.60 29.65
N PRO A 556 -26.05 8.98 30.63
CA PRO A 556 -25.40 8.11 31.62
C PRO A 556 -25.23 6.68 31.12
N VAL A 557 -24.09 6.05 31.43
CA VAL A 557 -23.80 4.67 31.05
C VAL A 557 -23.67 3.80 32.30
N LEU A 558 -24.55 2.79 32.41
CA LEU A 558 -24.45 1.76 33.44
C LEU A 558 -23.31 0.81 33.07
N THR A 559 -22.42 0.62 34.03
CA THR A 559 -21.18 -0.16 33.94
C THR A 559 -21.08 -1.07 35.17
N LEU A 560 -20.37 -2.19 35.06
CA LEU A 560 -19.96 -2.95 36.23
C LEU A 560 -18.62 -2.39 36.74
N GLY A 561 -18.52 -2.07 38.03
CA GLY A 561 -17.36 -1.47 38.69
C GLY A 561 -16.14 -2.38 38.73
N ASP A 562 -15.13 -1.97 39.50
CA ASP A 562 -13.88 -2.75 39.68
C ASP A 562 -14.06 -3.73 40.86
N ASP A 563 -13.25 -4.80 40.93
CA ASP A 563 -13.30 -5.78 42.03
C ASP A 563 -12.94 -5.17 43.39
N LEU A 564 -13.83 -5.41 44.38
CA LEU A 564 -13.74 -4.86 45.72
C LEU A 564 -12.89 -5.69 46.70
N ARG A 565 -12.51 -6.94 46.38
CA ARG A 565 -11.64 -7.76 47.28
C ARG A 565 -10.34 -7.05 47.68
N ASN A 566 -9.76 -6.32 46.72
CA ASN A 566 -8.39 -5.80 46.79
C ASN A 566 -8.33 -4.28 47.07
N VAL A 567 -9.40 -3.67 47.59
CA VAL A 567 -9.44 -2.24 47.96
C VAL A 567 -10.04 -2.04 49.37
N PRO A 568 -9.62 -1.02 50.14
CA PRO A 568 -10.19 -0.76 51.46
C PRO A 568 -11.70 -0.53 51.41
N TYR A 569 -12.16 0.29 50.47
CA TYR A 569 -13.56 0.55 50.16
C TYR A 569 -13.68 1.26 48.80
N ARG A 570 -14.88 1.25 48.22
CA ARG A 570 -15.30 2.12 47.12
C ARG A 570 -16.16 3.24 47.71
N GLU A 571 -15.75 4.49 47.52
CA GLU A 571 -16.40 5.66 48.10
C GLU A 571 -17.21 6.44 47.08
N TYR A 572 -18.40 6.87 47.50
CA TYR A 572 -19.33 7.66 46.69
C TYR A 572 -19.77 8.91 47.45
N LEU A 573 -19.50 10.09 46.87
CA LEU A 573 -20.01 11.36 47.37
C LEU A 573 -21.51 11.50 47.07
N MET A 574 -22.33 11.69 48.11
CA MET A 574 -23.78 11.82 48.04
C MET A 574 -24.17 13.31 48.18
N PRO A 575 -24.51 14.02 47.07
CA PRO A 575 -24.62 15.48 47.05
C PRO A 575 -25.95 16.02 47.60
N LEU A 576 -26.73 15.18 48.29
CA LEU A 576 -28.09 15.45 48.75
C LEU A 576 -28.18 15.33 50.27
N ARG A 577 -28.86 16.28 50.91
CA ARG A 577 -29.31 16.15 52.30
C ARG A 577 -30.35 15.05 52.36
N GLN A 578 -30.24 14.13 53.31
CA GLN A 578 -31.17 13.03 53.52
C GLN A 578 -31.68 13.09 54.96
N GLU A 579 -32.99 13.07 55.13
CA GLU A 579 -33.63 13.04 56.45
C GLU A 579 -34.23 11.64 56.66
N ASN A 580 -34.05 11.07 57.85
CA ASN A 580 -34.54 9.73 58.19
C ASN A 580 -34.14 8.64 57.17
N LEU A 581 -32.84 8.52 56.86
CA LEU A 581 -32.28 7.40 56.10
C LEU A 581 -32.41 6.12 56.93
N GLY A 582 -33.30 5.21 56.53
CA GLY A 582 -33.48 3.89 57.13
C GLY A 582 -32.72 2.78 56.41
N GLY A 583 -32.37 2.95 55.13
CA GLY A 583 -31.60 1.94 54.41
C GLY A 583 -31.03 2.38 53.06
N VAL A 584 -30.12 1.57 52.52
CA VAL A 584 -29.54 1.73 51.19
C VAL A 584 -29.76 0.46 50.37
N LEU A 585 -30.27 0.62 49.15
CA LEU A 585 -30.32 -0.44 48.14
C LEU A 585 -29.14 -0.29 47.19
N LEU A 586 -28.41 -1.38 46.95
CA LEU A 586 -27.31 -1.45 46.00
C LEU A 586 -27.50 -2.60 45.00
N ALA A 587 -26.99 -2.41 43.79
CA ALA A 587 -26.90 -3.47 42.80
C ALA A 587 -25.51 -4.10 42.84
N VAL A 588 -25.40 -5.25 43.52
CA VAL A 588 -24.15 -6.00 43.73
C VAL A 588 -24.08 -7.14 42.72
N ARG A 589 -22.89 -7.43 42.18
CA ARG A 589 -22.63 -8.60 41.34
C ARG A 589 -21.35 -9.33 41.77
N PRO A 590 -21.46 -10.38 42.61
CA PRO A 590 -20.45 -11.43 42.67
C PRO A 590 -20.31 -12.04 41.27
N LEU A 591 -19.09 -12.20 40.75
CA LEU A 591 -18.90 -12.73 39.39
C LEU A 591 -19.13 -14.24 39.32
N MET A 592 -18.72 -14.96 40.37
CA MET A 592 -18.99 -16.39 40.60
C MET A 592 -19.81 -16.57 41.89
N ARG A 593 -20.36 -17.76 42.14
CA ARG A 593 -20.99 -18.05 43.44
C ARG A 593 -19.91 -18.22 44.50
N GLY A 594 -19.63 -17.15 45.25
CA GLY A 594 -18.85 -17.19 46.49
C GLY A 594 -19.69 -17.68 47.66
N GLN A 595 -19.07 -18.42 48.57
CA GLN A 595 -19.69 -18.78 49.86
C GLN A 595 -18.95 -18.15 51.05
N LEU A 596 -17.84 -17.45 50.80
CA LEU A 596 -17.01 -16.82 51.81
C LEU A 596 -16.91 -15.31 51.59
N GLY A 597 -16.76 -14.60 52.69
CA GLY A 597 -16.57 -13.16 52.74
C GLY A 597 -17.83 -12.37 53.09
N LEU A 598 -17.58 -11.11 53.42
CA LEU A 598 -18.54 -10.15 53.95
C LEU A 598 -18.58 -8.93 53.04
N LEU A 599 -19.77 -8.44 52.72
CA LEU A 599 -20.00 -7.17 52.04
C LEU A 599 -20.60 -6.19 53.04
N GLY A 600 -19.98 -5.01 53.19
CA GLY A 600 -20.48 -3.97 54.08
C GLY A 600 -20.64 -2.62 53.41
N VAL A 601 -21.45 -1.79 54.04
CA VAL A 601 -21.60 -0.36 53.74
C VAL A 601 -21.34 0.47 54.99
N GLU A 602 -20.71 1.63 54.80
CA GLU A 602 -20.58 2.66 55.82
C GLU A 602 -21.23 3.95 55.32
N ILE A 603 -21.98 4.60 56.21
CA ILE A 603 -22.58 5.91 56.00
C ILE A 603 -21.74 6.91 56.78
N VAL A 604 -21.09 7.84 56.09
CA VAL A 604 -20.10 8.75 56.66
C VAL A 604 -20.58 10.19 56.50
N SER A 605 -20.53 10.99 57.57
CA SER A 605 -21.01 12.37 57.58
C SER A 605 -20.16 13.29 56.70
N SER A 606 -20.63 14.52 56.46
CA SER A 606 -19.82 15.58 55.84
C SER A 606 -18.57 15.96 56.65
N ASN A 607 -18.44 15.47 57.89
CA ASN A 607 -17.32 15.69 58.80
C ASN A 607 -16.38 14.48 58.89
N ASP A 608 -16.53 13.48 58.00
CA ASP A 608 -15.80 12.20 57.95
C ASP A 608 -16.04 11.28 59.17
N GLU A 609 -17.17 11.45 59.88
CA GLU A 609 -17.57 10.57 61.00
C GLU A 609 -18.46 9.43 60.50
N VAL A 610 -18.17 8.18 60.88
CA VAL A 610 -19.02 7.02 60.52
C VAL A 610 -20.29 7.03 61.36
N VAL A 611 -21.43 7.31 60.71
CA VAL A 611 -22.77 7.44 61.32
C VAL A 611 -23.47 6.09 61.42
N ALA A 612 -23.29 5.22 60.43
CA ALA A 612 -23.85 3.87 60.43
C ALA A 612 -22.95 2.90 59.65
N HIS A 613 -22.97 1.62 60.03
CA HIS A 613 -22.20 0.54 59.43
C HIS A 613 -23.06 -0.73 59.43
N VAL A 614 -23.15 -1.40 58.28
CA VAL A 614 -23.98 -2.61 58.06
C VAL A 614 -23.18 -3.61 57.25
N VAL A 615 -23.28 -4.91 57.59
CA VAL A 615 -22.55 -6.00 56.92
C VAL A 615 -23.50 -7.17 56.66
N LEU A 616 -23.35 -7.79 55.49
CA LEU A 616 -24.07 -8.98 55.04
C LEU A 616 -23.09 -10.07 54.60
N PRO A 617 -23.39 -11.37 54.83
CA PRO A 617 -22.68 -12.47 54.18
C PRO A 617 -22.85 -12.41 52.66
N LEU A 618 -21.77 -12.67 51.90
CA LEU A 618 -21.85 -12.72 50.43
C LEU A 618 -22.73 -13.86 49.90
N ALA A 619 -22.93 -14.92 50.70
CA ALA A 619 -23.79 -16.04 50.38
C ALA A 619 -25.29 -15.67 50.32
N ASP A 620 -25.70 -14.58 51.00
CA ASP A 620 -27.10 -14.12 51.07
C ASP A 620 -27.46 -13.14 49.93
N ILE A 621 -26.53 -12.88 49.00
CA ILE A 621 -26.71 -11.94 47.90
C ILE A 621 -27.24 -12.65 46.65
N ASP A 622 -28.53 -12.46 46.38
CA ASP A 622 -29.10 -12.71 45.06
C ASP A 622 -28.67 -11.59 44.08
N PRO A 623 -27.93 -11.91 43.00
CA PRO A 623 -27.43 -10.93 42.04
C PRO A 623 -28.49 -10.41 41.04
N GLU A 624 -29.72 -10.92 41.05
CA GLU A 624 -30.82 -10.51 40.17
C GLU A 624 -31.82 -9.53 40.83
N VAL A 625 -31.61 -9.17 42.10
CA VAL A 625 -32.40 -8.18 42.84
C VAL A 625 -31.51 -7.17 43.59
N PRO A 626 -32.03 -5.99 43.99
CA PRO A 626 -31.28 -5.05 44.81
C PRO A 626 -30.96 -5.60 46.20
N THR A 627 -29.68 -5.63 46.55
CA THR A 627 -29.19 -5.95 47.90
C THR A 627 -29.56 -4.80 48.85
N ARG A 628 -30.22 -5.11 49.98
CA ARG A 628 -30.66 -4.11 50.97
C ARG A 628 -29.78 -4.11 52.20
N PHE A 629 -29.29 -2.92 52.57
CA PHE A 629 -28.63 -2.64 53.83
C PHE A 629 -29.56 -1.79 54.70
N GLU A 630 -30.15 -2.37 55.74
CA GLU A 630 -31.00 -1.66 56.71
C GLU A 630 -30.13 -1.09 57.83
N LEU A 631 -30.25 0.21 58.10
CA LEU A 631 -29.43 0.89 59.11
C LEU A 631 -30.00 0.62 60.52
N PRO A 632 -29.15 0.34 61.54
CA PRO A 632 -29.63 0.03 62.90
C PRO A 632 -30.39 1.17 63.60
N THR A 633 -30.28 2.40 63.09
CA THR A 633 -31.01 3.58 63.55
C THR A 633 -31.09 4.55 62.37
N ALA A 634 -32.25 5.21 62.20
CA ALA A 634 -32.45 6.12 61.08
C ALA A 634 -31.59 7.38 61.21
N ALA A 635 -30.82 7.71 60.18
CA ALA A 635 -29.86 8.81 60.19
C ALA A 635 -30.39 10.06 59.46
N THR A 636 -30.09 11.25 59.98
CA THR A 636 -30.28 12.52 59.26
C THR A 636 -28.90 13.08 58.92
N LEU A 637 -28.69 13.38 57.63
CA LEU A 637 -27.40 13.68 57.04
C LEU A 637 -27.49 14.95 56.20
N ASP A 638 -26.62 15.92 56.47
CA ASP A 638 -26.46 17.08 55.59
C ASP A 638 -25.82 16.71 54.24
N ALA A 639 -25.99 17.58 53.25
CA ALA A 639 -25.54 17.31 51.89
C ALA A 639 -24.01 17.17 51.80
N ASN A 640 -23.54 16.28 50.92
CA ASN A 640 -22.12 15.89 50.75
C ASN A 640 -21.60 14.93 51.84
N TRP A 641 -22.50 14.09 52.37
CA TRP A 641 -22.13 12.84 53.06
C TRP A 641 -21.58 11.80 52.06
N TYR A 642 -20.98 10.72 52.57
CA TYR A 642 -20.35 9.67 51.75
C TYR A 642 -20.93 8.29 52.05
N LEU A 643 -21.14 7.51 50.99
CA LEU A 643 -21.41 6.08 51.06
C LEU A 643 -20.11 5.34 50.73
N ARG A 644 -19.54 4.61 51.69
CA ARG A 644 -18.44 3.66 51.46
C ARG A 644 -19.02 2.26 51.34
N VAL A 645 -18.50 1.45 50.41
CA VAL A 645 -18.91 0.06 50.21
C VAL A 645 -17.65 -0.80 50.11
N PHE A 646 -17.58 -1.91 50.86
CA PHE A 646 -16.36 -2.68 51.00
C PHE A 646 -16.61 -4.18 51.06
N VAL A 647 -15.62 -4.98 50.66
CA VAL A 647 -15.63 -6.44 50.79
C VAL A 647 -14.46 -6.89 51.68
N ARG A 648 -14.68 -7.93 52.47
CA ARG A 648 -13.65 -8.62 53.27
C ARG A 648 -13.71 -10.12 53.05
N ASP A 649 -12.55 -10.76 53.12
CA ASP A 649 -12.39 -12.22 53.25
C ASP A 649 -13.12 -13.07 52.20
N SER A 650 -13.30 -12.53 50.98
CA SER A 650 -14.03 -13.19 49.91
C SER A 650 -13.14 -13.96 48.94
N ASP A 651 -13.60 -15.15 48.56
CA ASP A 651 -12.94 -16.04 47.62
C ASP A 651 -13.24 -15.70 46.14
N VAL A 652 -14.21 -14.82 45.85
CA VAL A 652 -14.65 -14.48 44.49
C VAL A 652 -14.57 -12.97 44.21
N PRO A 653 -14.33 -12.54 42.95
CA PRO A 653 -14.42 -11.13 42.59
C PRO A 653 -15.84 -10.61 42.79
N VAL A 654 -15.97 -9.48 43.49
CA VAL A 654 -17.24 -8.82 43.78
C VAL A 654 -17.18 -7.40 43.26
N ALA A 655 -18.08 -7.05 42.35
CA ALA A 655 -18.20 -5.71 41.80
C ALA A 655 -19.59 -5.12 42.07
N LEU A 656 -19.68 -3.79 42.11
CA LEU A 656 -20.95 -3.05 42.15
C LEU A 656 -21.32 -2.60 40.75
N TYR A 657 -22.61 -2.51 40.43
CA TYR A 657 -23.01 -1.70 39.28
C TYR A 657 -22.83 -0.21 39.60
N GLU A 658 -22.27 0.53 38.66
CA GLU A 658 -21.96 1.95 38.76
C GLU A 658 -22.46 2.68 37.52
N VAL A 659 -22.96 3.90 37.72
CA VAL A 659 -23.29 4.79 36.61
C VAL A 659 -22.10 5.71 36.35
N SER A 660 -21.52 5.60 35.16
CA SER A 660 -20.42 6.44 34.72
C SER A 660 -20.92 7.66 33.93
N GLN A 661 -20.28 8.81 34.15
CA GLN A 661 -20.60 10.09 33.53
C GLN A 661 -19.30 10.83 33.17
N TYR A 662 -18.99 11.00 31.88
CA TYR A 662 -17.82 11.78 31.46
C TYR A 662 -18.10 13.28 31.51
N SER A 663 -17.27 14.03 32.24
CA SER A 663 -17.34 15.49 32.28
C SER A 663 -16.38 16.09 31.25
N ILE A 664 -16.92 16.56 30.12
CA ILE A 664 -16.15 17.23 29.05
C ILE A 664 -15.34 18.41 29.62
N MET A 665 -15.99 19.26 30.42
CA MET A 665 -15.38 20.43 31.05
C MET A 665 -14.24 20.07 32.03
N LYS A 666 -14.39 18.99 32.82
CA LYS A 666 -13.34 18.54 33.77
C LYS A 666 -12.42 17.45 33.21
N LYS A 667 -12.56 17.12 31.91
CA LYS A 667 -11.83 16.11 31.13
C LYS A 667 -11.64 14.77 31.89
N ARG A 668 -12.63 14.33 32.66
CA ARG A 668 -12.58 13.14 33.51
C ARG A 668 -13.94 12.45 33.67
N THR A 669 -13.93 11.13 33.81
CA THR A 669 -15.10 10.34 34.23
C THR A 669 -15.40 10.57 35.72
N LYS A 670 -16.68 10.64 36.06
CA LYS A 670 -17.20 10.43 37.41
C LYS A 670 -17.94 9.10 37.45
N TYR A 671 -17.87 8.43 38.59
CA TYR A 671 -18.66 7.24 38.92
C TYR A 671 -19.65 7.61 40.02
N PHE A 672 -20.85 7.08 39.92
CA PHE A 672 -21.94 7.20 40.89
C PHE A 672 -22.45 5.81 41.24
N PRO A 673 -22.90 5.57 42.48
CA PRO A 673 -23.41 4.26 42.86
C PRO A 673 -24.74 4.02 42.13
N PHE A 674 -24.95 2.82 41.59
CA PHE A 674 -26.27 2.43 41.12
C PHE A 674 -27.09 2.00 42.34
N ALA A 675 -27.87 2.95 42.88
CA ALA A 675 -28.40 2.87 44.24
C ALA A 675 -29.80 3.51 44.38
N ALA A 676 -30.45 3.20 45.50
CA ALA A 676 -31.59 3.95 46.02
C ALA A 676 -31.48 4.07 47.56
N LEU A 677 -32.06 5.13 48.10
CA LEU A 677 -32.18 5.34 49.55
C LEU A 677 -33.61 5.01 49.99
N GLN A 678 -33.75 4.55 51.24
CA GLN A 678 -35.02 4.18 51.87
C GLN A 678 -35.15 4.84 53.25
#